data_AF-A0A438DDF1-F1
#
_entry.id   AF-A0A438DDF1-F1
#
_cell.length_a   1.000
_cell.length_b   1.000
_cell.length_c   1.000
_cell.angle_alpha   90.00
_cell.angle_beta   90.00
_cell.angle_gamma   90.00
#
_symmetry.space_group_name_H-M   'P 1'
#
loop_
_entity.id
_entity.type
_entity.pdbx_description
1 polymer ?
#
loop_
_entity_poly.entity_id
_entity_poly.type
_entity_poly.pdbx_seq_one_letter_code
_entity_poly.pdbx_strand_id
1 'polypeptide(L)'
;MWEKRSEFWGRDNGGVDAGSLSSFSDTDHRYNVGDHVSLFVNKVGPLNNPSEWVKSTRLLANVGKIGETYHYYDLPFCRPDQVIRRKASLGEVLNGDCLTNALYELKFRENKIGETLCQKKLKGDEVAKFRNAVSNDFYFQMYYDDLPLWGFIGKVEDENWTVNENGPKYYLFKHVQFDALYNGNQIIEIRAFSDPNHVVDITEDVDISVKFTYSILWKETSTQFENRMDKYSRASLFPTHQQIRWFSFINSFVIIVLLMGLLTMIFMRHLKNDLRKFSGGDEEEDKEVGWKYIHGDVFRYPPCMSLFCAVLGTGTQLLIQAAFLFVLALLGVLYPYNRGALCTSLVVTYTLTSVVAGYTASSFYNQFVETGWKRSVLLSGTLYLGPLFVMVSILNAVAVSYGATAALPFGTIVVILLIYTFFTIPLLGLGGVIGYRLRSEFQAPCATKRCPREIPPLAWYRKTPGQMFLGGLLPFSAIILELHHLYASLWGYKIWTLPGILFIMFIILVLLTAMLSIGLTYVQLSVEDHEWWWRSLLRGGSTAIFMFGHCIYFYARSRMSGFMQFSFYFGYNACICYAVFLMLAAAEAENQKIIDRPPPISYFQSSRIMREEPITSMLCKPDFQIPKLSLGRIDRPGDDDGDNIDQRGGSVQVQVQVQMQDSVRQRLRRHWSEVAPNGIGVAREALVAAGRGASTQGLRISSRC
;
A
#
# COMPACT_ATOMS: atom_id res chain seq x y z
N MET A 1 -27.79 3.78 37.53
CA MET A 1 -29.26 3.93 37.66
C MET A 1 -29.84 4.39 36.32
N TRP A 2 -29.51 3.63 35.27
CA TRP A 2 -29.73 3.91 33.84
C TRP A 2 -30.15 2.59 33.18
N GLU A 3 -31.28 2.05 33.61
CA GLU A 3 -31.88 0.85 33.02
C GLU A 3 -33.38 0.87 33.40
N LYS A 4 -34.23 1.24 32.43
CA LYS A 4 -35.72 1.19 32.37
C LYS A 4 -36.29 2.46 31.74
N ARG A 5 -36.27 2.54 30.40
CA ARG A 5 -37.21 3.38 29.64
C ARG A 5 -37.25 3.01 28.15
N SER A 6 -37.85 1.87 27.79
CA SER A 6 -38.28 1.63 26.40
C SER A 6 -39.33 0.51 26.26
N GLU A 7 -40.27 0.42 27.21
CA GLU A 7 -41.54 -0.29 27.01
C GLU A 7 -42.64 0.77 27.07
N PHE A 8 -43.10 1.27 25.92
CA PHE A 8 -44.44 1.87 25.74
C PHE A 8 -44.66 2.17 24.25
N TRP A 9 -45.84 1.78 23.75
CA TRP A 9 -46.38 1.87 22.37
C TRP A 9 -45.99 0.73 21.41
N GLY A 10 -46.90 -0.14 20.95
CA GLY A 10 -48.34 -0.20 21.12
C GLY A 10 -48.89 -1.46 20.44
N ARG A 11 -49.86 -2.10 21.08
CA ARG A 11 -50.68 -3.22 20.62
C ARG A 11 -52.08 -2.65 20.42
N ASP A 12 -52.68 -2.82 19.24
CA ASP A 12 -54.13 -3.09 19.07
C ASP A 12 -54.54 -3.43 17.62
N ASN A 13 -55.14 -4.62 17.51
CA ASN A 13 -56.31 -5.06 16.73
C ASN A 13 -56.36 -5.10 15.18
N GLY A 14 -56.29 -6.33 14.64
CA GLY A 14 -57.48 -6.99 14.06
C GLY A 14 -57.65 -7.09 12.52
N GLY A 15 -57.27 -8.24 11.94
CA GLY A 15 -58.04 -8.93 10.88
C GLY A 15 -57.61 -8.76 9.41
N VAL A 16 -56.98 -9.80 8.84
CA VAL A 16 -57.42 -10.66 7.71
C VAL A 16 -56.19 -11.34 7.08
N ASP A 17 -56.32 -12.66 6.89
CA ASP A 17 -55.29 -13.63 6.52
C ASP A 17 -54.58 -13.37 5.19
N ALA A 18 -53.24 -13.40 5.23
CA ALA A 18 -52.38 -13.76 4.09
C ALA A 18 -51.20 -14.58 4.61
N GLY A 19 -51.09 -15.81 4.14
CA GLY A 19 -50.25 -16.88 4.68
C GLY A 19 -48.77 -16.54 4.82
N SER A 20 -48.26 -16.87 6.00
CA SER A 20 -46.90 -17.31 6.35
C SER A 20 -45.82 -17.18 5.26
N LEU A 21 -45.21 -15.99 5.17
CA LEU A 21 -43.78 -15.89 4.90
C LEU A 21 -43.14 -15.27 6.16
N SER A 22 -43.04 -16.08 7.22
CA SER A 22 -42.38 -15.65 8.45
C SER A 22 -40.91 -15.40 8.14
N SER A 23 -40.56 -14.11 8.10
CA SER A 23 -39.19 -13.62 8.14
C SER A 23 -38.56 -14.00 9.49
N PHE A 24 -38.13 -15.25 9.64
CA PHE A 24 -37.10 -15.56 10.62
C PHE A 24 -35.81 -14.96 10.08
N SER A 25 -35.25 -14.01 10.81
CA SER A 25 -33.89 -13.56 10.57
C SER A 25 -32.96 -14.75 10.84
N ASP A 26 -32.31 -15.27 9.80
CA ASP A 26 -31.20 -16.23 9.84
C ASP A 26 -29.98 -15.60 10.56
N THR A 27 -30.11 -15.19 11.83
CA THR A 27 -29.04 -14.51 12.58
C THR A 27 -28.45 -15.38 13.68
N ASP A 28 -29.21 -16.33 14.22
CA ASP A 28 -28.73 -17.15 15.35
C ASP A 28 -28.06 -18.47 14.91
N HIS A 29 -28.05 -18.79 13.61
CA HIS A 29 -27.46 -20.01 13.02
C HIS A 29 -27.79 -21.29 13.81
N ARG A 30 -29.01 -21.35 14.36
CA ARG A 30 -29.52 -22.43 15.21
C ARG A 30 -30.87 -22.88 14.67
N TYR A 31 -30.98 -24.18 14.43
CA TYR A 31 -32.10 -24.78 13.74
C TYR A 31 -32.63 -25.99 14.52
N ASN A 32 -33.95 -26.13 14.58
CA ASN A 32 -34.62 -27.32 15.08
C ASN A 32 -34.81 -28.34 13.95
N VAL A 33 -34.97 -29.61 14.31
CA VAL A 33 -35.20 -30.69 13.35
C VAL A 33 -36.46 -30.38 12.53
N GLY A 34 -36.34 -30.39 11.21
CA GLY A 34 -37.43 -30.08 10.28
C GLY A 34 -37.57 -28.61 9.91
N ASP A 35 -36.80 -27.70 10.52
CA ASP A 35 -36.80 -26.28 10.15
C ASP A 35 -36.33 -26.12 8.70
N HIS A 36 -37.03 -25.28 7.93
CA HIS A 36 -36.64 -24.94 6.58
C HIS A 36 -35.52 -23.90 6.61
N VAL A 37 -34.38 -24.25 6.02
CA VAL A 37 -33.23 -23.34 5.90
C VAL A 37 -33.11 -22.90 4.44
N SER A 38 -33.08 -21.59 4.22
CA SER A 38 -33.12 -21.04 2.86
C SER A 38 -31.80 -21.28 2.12
N LEU A 39 -31.87 -21.95 0.96
CA LEU A 39 -30.77 -22.04 0.01
C LEU A 39 -30.83 -20.87 -0.98
N PHE A 40 -29.71 -20.17 -1.17
CA PHE A 40 -29.59 -19.08 -2.13
C PHE A 40 -28.67 -19.46 -3.28
N VAL A 41 -29.11 -19.25 -4.52
CA VAL A 41 -28.25 -19.36 -5.71
C VAL A 41 -27.60 -18.01 -6.00
N ASN A 42 -26.34 -18.02 -6.41
CA ASN A 42 -25.56 -16.80 -6.66
C ASN A 42 -25.24 -16.63 -8.16
N LYS A 43 -24.22 -17.34 -8.64
CA LYS A 43 -23.65 -17.13 -9.97
C LYS A 43 -23.14 -18.43 -10.57
N VAL A 44 -22.98 -18.41 -11.88
CA VAL A 44 -22.36 -19.46 -12.69
C VAL A 44 -21.21 -18.87 -13.47
N GLY A 45 -20.16 -19.65 -13.68
CA GLY A 45 -19.00 -19.21 -14.46
C GLY A 45 -18.02 -20.36 -14.69
N PRO A 46 -17.03 -20.21 -15.56
CA PRO A 46 -16.05 -21.25 -15.83
C PRO A 46 -15.09 -21.46 -14.66
N LEU A 47 -14.81 -22.71 -14.31
CA LEU A 47 -13.83 -23.05 -13.28
C LEU A 47 -12.44 -23.20 -13.90
N ASN A 48 -11.44 -22.57 -13.30
CA ASN A 48 -10.05 -22.90 -13.59
C ASN A 48 -9.57 -24.05 -12.70
N ASN A 49 -9.19 -25.17 -13.31
CA ASN A 49 -8.20 -26.07 -12.72
C ASN A 49 -7.07 -26.37 -13.74
N PRO A 50 -5.88 -25.78 -13.60
CA PRO A 50 -4.68 -26.31 -14.20
C PRO A 50 -3.99 -27.24 -13.20
N SER A 51 -4.39 -28.52 -13.16
CA SER A 51 -3.44 -29.53 -12.71
C SER A 51 -2.38 -29.68 -13.80
N GLU A 52 -1.16 -29.31 -13.44
CA GLU A 52 0.04 -29.20 -14.28
C GLU A 52 0.47 -30.53 -14.92
N TRP A 53 -0.16 -31.65 -14.53
CA TRP A 53 0.15 -33.00 -15.03
C TRP A 53 -0.88 -33.61 -15.99
N VAL A 54 -2.04 -32.97 -16.24
CA VAL A 54 -3.09 -33.56 -17.12
C VAL A 54 -3.19 -32.86 -18.49
N LYS A 55 -2.39 -31.82 -18.76
CA LYS A 55 -2.50 -31.02 -19.99
C LYS A 55 -1.45 -31.30 -21.07
N SER A 56 -0.70 -32.39 -20.99
CA SER A 56 0.25 -32.76 -22.07
C SER A 56 -0.45 -33.14 -23.38
N THR A 57 -1.79 -33.31 -23.39
CA THR A 57 -2.51 -33.82 -24.56
C THR A 57 -3.88 -33.16 -24.80
N ARG A 58 -3.98 -31.82 -24.65
CA ARG A 58 -5.10 -31.07 -25.24
C ARG A 58 -4.58 -29.93 -26.11
N LEU A 59 -4.37 -30.30 -27.37
CA LEU A 59 -4.21 -29.40 -28.49
C LEU A 59 -5.59 -28.79 -28.82
N LEU A 60 -5.61 -27.46 -28.92
CA LEU A 60 -6.60 -26.60 -29.57
C LEU A 60 -7.86 -26.20 -28.78
N ALA A 61 -7.85 -24.91 -28.42
CA ALA A 61 -8.98 -23.99 -28.21
C ALA A 61 -9.98 -24.27 -27.07
N ASN A 62 -10.40 -23.18 -26.42
CA ASN A 62 -11.53 -23.11 -25.47
C ASN A 62 -11.24 -23.45 -24.00
N VAL A 63 -10.27 -22.77 -23.39
CA VAL A 63 -10.35 -22.46 -21.95
C VAL A 63 -9.73 -21.08 -21.74
N GLY A 64 -10.56 -20.08 -21.43
CA GLY A 64 -10.06 -18.71 -21.25
C GLY A 64 -11.13 -17.66 -20.96
N LYS A 65 -12.14 -17.95 -20.12
CA LYS A 65 -13.23 -17.01 -19.74
C LYS A 65 -13.32 -16.74 -18.23
N ILE A 66 -12.18 -16.54 -17.57
CA ILE A 66 -11.99 -16.58 -16.11
C ILE A 66 -12.74 -15.46 -15.35
N GLY A 67 -13.26 -14.44 -16.06
CA GLY A 67 -13.98 -13.31 -15.46
C GLY A 67 -15.46 -13.18 -15.83
N GLU A 68 -16.02 -14.10 -16.63
CA GLU A 68 -17.40 -14.04 -17.08
C GLU A 68 -18.32 -14.82 -16.13
N THR A 69 -18.75 -14.17 -15.04
CA THR A 69 -19.79 -14.74 -14.17
C THR A 69 -21.17 -14.20 -14.56
N TYR A 70 -22.13 -15.11 -14.66
CA TYR A 70 -23.54 -14.85 -15.00
C TYR A 70 -24.44 -15.23 -13.84
N HIS A 71 -25.67 -14.74 -13.82
CA HIS A 71 -26.62 -15.14 -12.79
C HIS A 71 -26.98 -16.61 -12.97
N TYR A 72 -27.27 -17.30 -11.87
CA TYR A 72 -27.61 -18.74 -11.93
C TYR A 72 -28.75 -19.04 -12.90
N TYR A 73 -29.78 -18.18 -12.95
CA TYR A 73 -30.95 -18.33 -13.83
C TYR A 73 -30.76 -17.82 -15.27
N ASP A 74 -29.58 -17.32 -15.63
CA ASP A 74 -29.26 -17.01 -17.03
C ASP A 74 -29.05 -18.30 -17.85
N LEU A 75 -28.64 -19.37 -17.16
CA LEU A 75 -28.70 -20.72 -17.70
C LEU A 75 -30.11 -21.30 -17.53
N PRO A 76 -30.57 -22.17 -18.47
CA PRO A 76 -31.94 -22.65 -18.48
C PRO A 76 -32.23 -23.74 -17.42
N PHE A 77 -31.87 -23.50 -16.16
CA PHE A 77 -32.28 -24.30 -15.00
C PHE A 77 -33.78 -24.13 -14.66
N CYS A 78 -34.25 -24.89 -13.66
CA CYS A 78 -35.56 -24.72 -13.03
C CYS A 78 -35.62 -23.34 -12.34
N ARG A 79 -36.62 -22.52 -12.66
CA ARG A 79 -36.79 -21.16 -12.11
C ARG A 79 -38.06 -21.10 -11.25
N PRO A 80 -38.03 -20.48 -10.06
CA PRO A 80 -39.24 -20.28 -9.25
C PRO A 80 -40.18 -19.26 -9.90
N ASP A 81 -41.47 -19.37 -9.60
CA ASP A 81 -42.52 -18.47 -10.12
C ASP A 81 -42.23 -17.00 -9.78
N GLN A 82 -41.73 -16.76 -8.56
CA GLN A 82 -41.23 -15.46 -8.13
C GLN A 82 -39.76 -15.55 -7.71
N VAL A 83 -38.89 -14.86 -8.47
CA VAL A 83 -37.46 -14.72 -8.11
C VAL A 83 -37.32 -13.55 -7.14
N ILE A 84 -37.15 -13.88 -5.86
CA ILE A 84 -36.94 -12.95 -4.77
C ILE A 84 -35.43 -12.76 -4.58
N ARG A 85 -34.95 -11.53 -4.76
CA ARG A 85 -33.56 -11.16 -4.46
C ARG A 85 -33.40 -10.87 -2.98
N ARG A 86 -32.40 -11.49 -2.34
CA ARG A 86 -32.01 -11.13 -0.97
C ARG A 86 -31.38 -9.73 -0.99
N LYS A 87 -31.67 -8.91 0.02
CA LYS A 87 -30.96 -7.63 0.22
C LYS A 87 -29.50 -7.93 0.54
N ALA A 88 -28.61 -7.56 -0.37
CA ALA A 88 -27.17 -7.72 -0.22
C ALA A 88 -26.56 -6.51 0.49
N SER A 89 -25.49 -6.74 1.25
CA SER A 89 -24.66 -5.67 1.81
C SER A 89 -23.88 -4.95 0.70
N LEU A 90 -23.39 -3.74 0.97
CA LEU A 90 -22.58 -2.98 0.01
C LEU A 90 -21.39 -3.79 -0.51
N GLY A 91 -20.73 -4.55 0.37
CA GLY A 91 -19.57 -5.37 0.00
C GLY A 91 -19.93 -6.59 -0.85
N GLU A 92 -21.07 -7.23 -0.59
CA GLU A 92 -21.58 -8.34 -1.41
C GLU A 92 -21.90 -7.86 -2.83
N VAL A 93 -22.53 -6.69 -2.97
CA VAL A 93 -22.81 -6.09 -4.29
C VAL A 93 -21.52 -5.73 -5.02
N LEU A 94 -20.53 -5.17 -4.31
CA LEU A 94 -19.22 -4.85 -4.89
C LEU A 94 -18.43 -6.10 -5.30
N ASN A 95 -18.66 -7.24 -4.65
CA ASN A 95 -18.09 -8.54 -5.01
C ASN A 95 -18.83 -9.22 -6.18
N GLY A 96 -19.91 -8.60 -6.68
CA GLY A 96 -20.76 -9.14 -7.75
C GLY A 96 -21.63 -10.31 -7.30
N ASP A 97 -21.95 -10.38 -6.00
CA ASP A 97 -22.84 -11.41 -5.45
C ASP A 97 -24.30 -10.95 -5.56
N CYS A 98 -25.14 -11.81 -6.14
CA CYS A 98 -26.55 -11.56 -6.36
C CYS A 98 -27.36 -12.79 -5.94
N LEU A 99 -27.63 -12.87 -4.63
CA LEU A 99 -28.33 -13.98 -4.02
C LEU A 99 -29.83 -13.96 -4.37
N THR A 100 -30.31 -15.06 -4.92
CA THR A 100 -31.73 -15.28 -5.25
C THR A 100 -32.22 -16.58 -4.61
N ASN A 101 -33.52 -16.63 -4.30
CA ASN A 101 -34.15 -17.82 -3.74
C ASN A 101 -34.00 -19.01 -4.68
N ALA A 102 -33.63 -20.18 -4.13
CA ALA A 102 -33.58 -21.42 -4.87
C ALA A 102 -34.89 -22.23 -4.71
N LEU A 103 -35.13 -23.17 -5.63
CA LEU A 103 -36.27 -24.11 -5.57
C LEU A 103 -36.02 -25.32 -4.65
N TYR A 104 -34.82 -25.46 -4.10
CA TYR A 104 -34.45 -26.61 -3.28
C TYR A 104 -35.02 -26.44 -1.86
N GLU A 105 -35.86 -27.37 -1.44
CA GLU A 105 -36.37 -27.41 -0.08
C GLU A 105 -35.52 -28.33 0.80
N LEU A 106 -34.57 -27.70 1.51
CA LEU A 106 -33.66 -28.37 2.44
C LEU A 106 -34.15 -28.13 3.87
N LYS A 107 -34.59 -29.19 4.55
CA LYS A 107 -35.01 -29.16 5.95
C LYS A 107 -33.90 -29.70 6.85
N PHE A 108 -33.69 -29.06 7.98
CA PHE A 108 -32.62 -29.40 8.91
C PHE A 108 -32.79 -30.83 9.46
N ARG A 109 -31.74 -31.66 9.31
CA ARG A 109 -31.69 -33.08 9.73
C ARG A 109 -32.74 -34.00 9.09
N GLU A 110 -33.34 -33.60 7.97
CA GLU A 110 -34.26 -34.43 7.20
C GLU A 110 -33.58 -34.89 5.89
N ASN A 111 -33.36 -36.20 5.75
CA ASN A 111 -32.75 -36.77 4.55
C ASN A 111 -33.81 -36.89 3.44
N LYS A 112 -33.47 -36.43 2.24
CA LYS A 112 -34.29 -36.64 1.03
C LYS A 112 -33.42 -37.27 -0.05
N ILE A 113 -33.95 -38.25 -0.78
CA ILE A 113 -33.21 -38.98 -1.81
C ILE A 113 -34.01 -38.93 -3.10
N GLY A 114 -33.42 -38.38 -4.17
CA GLY A 114 -34.01 -38.37 -5.50
C GLY A 114 -35.25 -37.50 -5.65
N GLU A 115 -35.41 -36.48 -4.80
CA GLU A 115 -36.54 -35.55 -4.85
C GLU A 115 -36.56 -34.81 -6.20
N THR A 116 -37.74 -34.64 -6.77
CA THR A 116 -37.86 -34.00 -8.10
C THR A 116 -37.92 -32.49 -7.93
N LEU A 117 -36.95 -31.77 -8.49
CA LEU A 117 -36.91 -30.31 -8.46
C LEU A 117 -37.88 -29.72 -9.50
N CYS A 118 -37.72 -30.12 -10.77
CA CYS A 118 -38.66 -29.81 -11.84
C CYS A 118 -38.44 -30.72 -13.04
N GLN A 119 -39.45 -30.80 -13.91
CA GLN A 119 -39.30 -31.37 -15.25
C GLN A 119 -39.34 -30.24 -16.27
N LYS A 120 -38.31 -30.14 -17.10
CA LYS A 120 -38.16 -29.08 -18.09
C LYS A 120 -37.86 -29.66 -19.46
N LYS A 121 -38.59 -29.21 -20.47
CA LYS A 121 -38.28 -29.47 -21.88
C LYS A 121 -37.33 -28.37 -22.37
N LEU A 122 -36.07 -28.73 -22.59
CA LEU A 122 -35.06 -27.83 -23.14
C LEU A 122 -35.21 -27.78 -24.65
N LYS A 123 -35.22 -26.56 -25.21
CA LYS A 123 -35.18 -26.35 -26.67
C LYS A 123 -33.76 -26.45 -27.21
N GLY A 124 -33.58 -26.71 -28.50
CA GLY A 124 -32.24 -26.73 -29.14
C GLY A 124 -31.33 -25.55 -28.76
N ASP A 125 -31.86 -24.31 -28.76
CA ASP A 125 -31.09 -23.11 -28.36
C ASP A 125 -30.64 -23.13 -26.88
N GLU A 126 -31.47 -23.69 -25.99
CA GLU A 126 -31.16 -23.84 -24.57
C GLU A 126 -30.14 -24.95 -24.32
N VAL A 127 -30.21 -26.01 -25.12
CA VAL A 127 -29.22 -27.10 -25.15
C VAL A 127 -27.87 -26.56 -25.61
N ALA A 128 -27.83 -25.73 -26.66
CA ALA A 128 -26.61 -25.06 -27.12
C ALA A 128 -25.97 -24.18 -26.04
N LYS A 129 -26.77 -23.45 -25.25
CA LYS A 129 -26.29 -22.67 -24.10
C LYS A 129 -25.65 -23.57 -23.03
N PHE A 130 -26.29 -24.67 -22.68
CA PHE A 130 -25.70 -25.65 -21.74
C PHE A 130 -24.44 -26.29 -22.32
N ARG A 131 -24.41 -26.64 -23.61
CA ARG A 131 -23.23 -27.21 -24.26
C ARG A 131 -22.04 -26.26 -24.18
N ASN A 132 -22.26 -24.97 -24.48
CA ASN A 132 -21.22 -23.95 -24.36
C ASN A 132 -20.75 -23.76 -22.91
N ALA A 133 -21.65 -23.85 -21.93
CA ALA A 133 -21.28 -23.80 -20.52
C ALA A 133 -20.44 -25.02 -20.11
N VAL A 134 -20.84 -26.23 -20.52
CA VAL A 134 -20.11 -27.48 -20.23
C VAL A 134 -18.77 -27.53 -20.93
N SER A 135 -18.68 -27.07 -22.18
CA SER A 135 -17.40 -27.02 -22.92
C SER A 135 -16.37 -26.11 -22.26
N ASN A 136 -16.81 -25.15 -21.45
CA ASN A 136 -15.96 -24.22 -20.70
C ASN A 136 -15.84 -24.57 -19.21
N ASP A 137 -16.19 -25.80 -18.80
CA ASP A 137 -16.13 -26.29 -17.41
C ASP A 137 -16.86 -25.37 -16.41
N PHE A 138 -18.08 -24.94 -16.74
CA PHE A 138 -18.86 -24.07 -15.86
C PHE A 138 -19.21 -24.76 -14.54
N TYR A 139 -19.07 -24.00 -13.46
CA TYR A 139 -19.55 -24.31 -12.12
C TYR A 139 -20.70 -23.38 -11.74
N PHE A 140 -21.53 -23.83 -10.81
CA PHE A 140 -22.47 -22.99 -10.10
C PHE A 140 -21.97 -22.74 -8.67
N GLN A 141 -22.30 -21.57 -8.14
CA GLN A 141 -22.09 -21.21 -6.75
C GLN A 141 -23.44 -20.97 -6.06
N MET A 142 -23.62 -21.62 -4.92
CA MET A 142 -24.77 -21.39 -4.04
C MET A 142 -24.29 -21.16 -2.61
N TYR A 143 -25.23 -20.79 -1.77
CA TYR A 143 -25.00 -20.57 -0.37
C TYR A 143 -26.12 -21.11 0.49
N TYR A 144 -25.73 -21.76 1.58
CA TYR A 144 -26.64 -22.34 2.57
C TYR A 144 -26.11 -22.02 3.96
N ASP A 145 -26.92 -21.40 4.82
CA ASP A 145 -26.48 -20.94 6.16
C ASP A 145 -25.15 -20.14 6.12
N ASP A 146 -25.04 -19.23 5.16
CA ASP A 146 -23.83 -18.47 4.81
C ASP A 146 -22.58 -19.26 4.35
N LEU A 147 -22.65 -20.58 4.28
CA LEU A 147 -21.58 -21.44 3.77
C LEU A 147 -21.61 -21.50 2.23
N PRO A 148 -20.49 -21.20 1.54
CA PRO A 148 -20.41 -21.35 0.10
C PRO A 148 -20.31 -22.82 -0.29
N LEU A 149 -21.01 -23.18 -1.37
CA LEU A 149 -20.87 -24.47 -2.03
C LEU A 149 -20.77 -24.27 -3.54
N TRP A 150 -20.07 -25.20 -4.18
CA TRP A 150 -19.82 -25.19 -5.62
C TRP A 150 -20.09 -26.57 -6.18
N GLY A 151 -20.58 -26.62 -7.42
CA GLY A 151 -20.74 -27.85 -8.18
C GLY A 151 -20.59 -27.59 -9.66
N PHE A 152 -20.21 -28.62 -10.42
CA PHE A 152 -20.09 -28.53 -11.87
C PHE A 152 -21.45 -28.71 -12.54
N ILE A 153 -21.61 -28.08 -13.70
CA ILE A 153 -22.85 -28.18 -14.48
C ILE A 153 -22.87 -29.45 -15.34
N GLY A 154 -21.72 -29.87 -15.85
CA GLY A 154 -21.61 -31.06 -16.69
C GLY A 154 -20.17 -31.57 -16.79
N LYS A 155 -19.99 -32.57 -17.66
CA LYS A 155 -18.68 -33.14 -18.00
C LYS A 155 -18.54 -33.28 -19.51
N VAL A 156 -17.30 -33.20 -19.99
CA VAL A 156 -16.92 -33.55 -21.36
C VAL A 156 -16.19 -34.88 -21.31
N GLU A 157 -16.59 -35.81 -22.16
CA GLU A 157 -15.94 -37.11 -22.32
C GLU A 157 -15.23 -37.13 -23.68
N ASP A 158 -13.91 -37.09 -23.64
CA ASP A 158 -13.07 -37.24 -24.83
C ASP A 158 -12.75 -38.75 -24.97
N GLU A 159 -13.34 -39.43 -25.97
CA GLU A 159 -13.06 -40.84 -26.26
C GLU A 159 -11.65 -41.00 -26.89
N ASN A 160 -10.60 -40.78 -26.11
CA ASN A 160 -9.21 -40.83 -26.57
C ASN A 160 -8.64 -42.25 -26.74
N TRP A 161 -9.39 -43.20 -27.31
CA TRP A 161 -8.76 -44.45 -27.78
C TRP A 161 -9.44 -45.19 -28.94
N THR A 162 -10.56 -44.72 -29.48
CA THR A 162 -11.14 -45.35 -30.68
C THR A 162 -11.27 -44.33 -31.79
N VAL A 163 -10.72 -44.66 -32.96
CA VAL A 163 -10.88 -43.97 -34.25
C VAL A 163 -12.34 -44.09 -34.67
N ASN A 164 -13.25 -43.43 -33.96
CA ASN A 164 -14.63 -43.25 -34.36
C ASN A 164 -14.81 -41.75 -34.65
N GLU A 165 -15.42 -41.44 -35.79
CA GLU A 165 -15.55 -40.10 -36.39
C GLU A 165 -16.42 -39.11 -35.59
N ASN A 166 -16.83 -39.46 -34.37
CA ASN A 166 -17.71 -38.66 -33.55
C ASN A 166 -16.86 -37.79 -32.61
N GLY A 167 -17.03 -36.47 -32.70
CA GLY A 167 -16.34 -35.50 -31.86
C GLY A 167 -16.63 -35.66 -30.35
N PRO A 168 -16.13 -34.75 -29.50
CA PRO A 168 -16.29 -34.83 -28.05
C PRO A 168 -17.77 -34.87 -27.64
N LYS A 169 -18.12 -35.74 -26.70
CA LYS A 169 -19.48 -35.84 -26.14
C LYS A 169 -19.65 -34.92 -24.94
N TYR A 170 -20.78 -34.23 -24.90
CA TYR A 170 -21.11 -33.26 -23.86
C TYR A 170 -22.25 -33.79 -22.99
N TYR A 171 -22.02 -33.90 -21.69
CA TYR A 171 -23.00 -34.41 -20.73
C TYR A 171 -23.40 -33.36 -19.70
N LEU A 172 -24.70 -33.19 -19.49
CA LEU A 172 -25.30 -32.35 -18.46
C LEU A 172 -25.62 -33.17 -17.21
N PHE A 173 -25.27 -32.69 -16.03
CA PHE A 173 -25.69 -33.31 -14.78
C PHE A 173 -27.15 -32.96 -14.45
N LYS A 174 -28.00 -33.97 -14.25
CA LYS A 174 -29.41 -33.78 -13.86
C LYS A 174 -29.66 -33.95 -12.37
N HIS A 175 -28.69 -34.52 -11.63
CA HIS A 175 -28.81 -34.78 -10.19
C HIS A 175 -27.75 -34.02 -9.39
N VAL A 176 -28.19 -33.31 -8.34
CA VAL A 176 -27.30 -32.66 -7.36
C VAL A 176 -27.49 -33.31 -5.99
N GLN A 177 -26.41 -33.88 -5.44
CA GLN A 177 -26.38 -34.44 -4.11
C GLN A 177 -25.75 -33.44 -3.13
N PHE A 178 -26.47 -33.11 -2.07
CA PHE A 178 -26.00 -32.29 -0.96
C PHE A 178 -25.61 -33.17 0.22
N ASP A 179 -24.37 -33.06 0.68
CA ASP A 179 -23.93 -33.68 1.93
C ASP A 179 -23.75 -32.58 2.97
N ALA A 180 -24.64 -32.55 3.97
CA ALA A 180 -24.63 -31.56 5.04
C ALA A 180 -24.12 -32.19 6.35
N LEU A 181 -23.16 -31.53 6.99
CA LEU A 181 -22.64 -31.87 8.30
C LEU A 181 -23.21 -30.95 9.36
N TYR A 182 -23.66 -31.53 10.47
CA TYR A 182 -24.20 -30.78 11.59
C TYR A 182 -23.54 -31.17 12.91
N ASN A 183 -23.57 -30.26 13.88
CA ASN A 183 -23.20 -30.52 15.26
C ASN A 183 -24.24 -29.85 16.17
N GLY A 184 -24.98 -30.65 16.94
CA GLY A 184 -26.13 -30.15 17.69
C GLY A 184 -27.11 -29.41 16.75
N ASN A 185 -27.54 -28.22 17.13
CA ASN A 185 -28.53 -27.44 16.39
C ASN A 185 -27.92 -26.54 15.31
N GLN A 186 -26.65 -26.76 14.94
CA GLN A 186 -25.93 -25.87 14.03
C GLN A 186 -25.40 -26.63 12.81
N ILE A 187 -25.42 -25.95 11.66
CA ILE A 187 -24.86 -26.45 10.41
C ILE A 187 -23.38 -26.07 10.38
N ILE A 188 -22.54 -27.07 10.19
CA ILE A 188 -21.09 -26.89 10.14
C ILE A 188 -20.62 -26.82 8.70
N GLU A 189 -21.10 -27.75 7.87
CA GLU A 189 -20.57 -27.91 6.53
C GLU A 189 -21.66 -28.32 5.55
N ILE A 190 -21.52 -27.91 4.30
CA ILE A 190 -22.32 -28.45 3.21
C ILE A 190 -21.44 -28.62 1.96
N ARG A 191 -21.63 -29.73 1.26
CA ARG A 191 -21.01 -29.99 -0.04
C ARG A 191 -22.08 -30.27 -1.06
N ALA A 192 -21.87 -29.80 -2.29
CA ALA A 192 -22.65 -30.24 -3.43
C ALA A 192 -21.79 -31.14 -4.32
N PHE A 193 -22.35 -32.24 -4.74
CA PHE A 193 -21.77 -33.19 -5.67
C PHE A 193 -22.71 -33.34 -6.86
N SER A 194 -22.19 -33.16 -8.06
CA SER A 194 -22.90 -33.50 -9.28
C SER A 194 -22.59 -34.96 -9.61
N ASP A 195 -23.59 -35.83 -9.63
CA ASP A 195 -23.37 -37.27 -9.78
C ASP A 195 -23.02 -37.62 -11.25
N PRO A 196 -21.83 -38.20 -11.52
CA PRO A 196 -21.39 -38.55 -12.86
C PRO A 196 -22.23 -39.64 -13.53
N ASN A 197 -23.02 -40.40 -12.77
CA ASN A 197 -23.91 -41.45 -13.28
C ASN A 197 -25.27 -40.91 -13.71
N HIS A 198 -25.67 -39.75 -13.19
CA HIS A 198 -26.94 -39.10 -13.52
C HIS A 198 -26.71 -37.97 -14.53
N VAL A 199 -26.48 -38.38 -15.78
CA VAL A 199 -26.21 -37.46 -16.90
C VAL A 199 -27.28 -37.53 -17.99
N VAL A 200 -27.30 -36.47 -18.82
CA VAL A 200 -28.05 -36.40 -20.08
C VAL A 200 -27.08 -35.96 -21.17
N ASP A 201 -27.08 -36.65 -22.29
CA ASP A 201 -26.30 -36.26 -23.47
C ASP A 201 -26.92 -35.02 -24.13
N ILE A 202 -26.11 -33.98 -24.31
CA ILE A 202 -26.48 -32.69 -24.91
C ILE A 202 -25.61 -32.38 -26.14
N THR A 203 -25.02 -33.41 -26.77
CA THR A 203 -24.10 -33.27 -27.91
C THR A 203 -24.80 -32.75 -29.16
N GLU A 204 -26.08 -33.07 -29.35
CA GLU A 204 -26.89 -32.57 -30.46
C GLU A 204 -27.87 -31.48 -30.02
N ASP A 205 -28.16 -30.50 -30.90
CA ASP A 205 -29.07 -29.38 -30.63
C ASP A 205 -30.55 -29.77 -30.78
N VAL A 206 -30.93 -30.87 -30.14
CA VAL A 206 -32.27 -31.44 -30.19
C VAL A 206 -33.05 -31.08 -28.92
N ASP A 207 -34.38 -30.99 -29.05
CA ASP A 207 -35.27 -30.81 -27.91
C ASP A 207 -35.19 -32.02 -26.95
N ILE A 208 -34.76 -31.77 -25.71
CA ILE A 208 -34.57 -32.83 -24.70
C ILE A 208 -35.40 -32.51 -23.46
N SER A 209 -36.16 -33.49 -22.97
CA SER A 209 -36.86 -33.40 -21.69
C SER A 209 -35.96 -33.87 -20.56
N VAL A 210 -35.57 -32.96 -19.67
CA VAL A 210 -34.72 -33.24 -18.51
C VAL A 210 -35.54 -33.16 -17.22
N LYS A 211 -35.46 -34.21 -16.41
CA LYS A 211 -36.00 -34.24 -15.05
C LYS A 211 -34.87 -33.96 -14.06
N PHE A 212 -34.84 -32.76 -13.50
CA PHE A 212 -33.85 -32.36 -12.50
C PHE A 212 -34.26 -32.90 -11.13
N THR A 213 -33.31 -33.52 -10.44
CA THR A 213 -33.53 -34.12 -9.12
C THR A 213 -32.43 -33.73 -8.14
N TYR A 214 -32.71 -33.84 -6.85
CA TYR A 214 -31.72 -33.58 -5.81
C TYR A 214 -31.84 -34.55 -4.64
N SER A 215 -30.75 -34.71 -3.91
CA SER A 215 -30.72 -35.48 -2.66
C SER A 215 -30.02 -34.66 -1.59
N ILE A 216 -30.43 -34.79 -0.34
CA ILE A 216 -29.70 -34.24 0.81
C ILE A 216 -29.48 -35.34 1.85
N LEU A 217 -28.22 -35.46 2.28
CA LEU A 217 -27.76 -36.40 3.29
C LEU A 217 -27.15 -35.64 4.46
N TRP A 218 -27.73 -35.80 5.63
CA TRP A 218 -27.26 -35.22 6.89
C TRP A 218 -26.37 -36.21 7.64
N LYS A 219 -25.19 -35.76 8.08
CA LYS A 219 -24.27 -36.54 8.92
C LYS A 219 -23.83 -35.70 10.12
N GLU A 220 -23.71 -36.34 11.28
CA GLU A 220 -23.23 -35.69 12.49
C GLU A 220 -21.70 -35.53 12.46
N THR A 221 -21.18 -34.46 13.05
CA THR A 221 -19.73 -34.19 13.15
C THR A 221 -19.38 -33.55 14.48
N SER A 222 -18.19 -33.86 15.01
CA SER A 222 -17.68 -33.36 16.30
C SER A 222 -17.05 -31.96 16.24
N THR A 223 -16.99 -31.33 15.06
CA THR A 223 -16.42 -30.01 14.85
C THR A 223 -17.29 -28.92 15.45
N GLN A 224 -16.71 -28.02 16.22
CA GLN A 224 -17.40 -26.86 16.78
C GLN A 224 -17.73 -25.82 15.71
N PHE A 225 -18.78 -25.04 15.94
CA PHE A 225 -19.26 -24.00 15.02
C PHE A 225 -18.22 -22.92 14.72
N GLU A 226 -17.41 -22.54 15.70
CA GLU A 226 -16.34 -21.53 15.53
C GLU A 226 -15.33 -21.95 14.46
N ASN A 227 -14.99 -23.24 14.40
CA ASN A 227 -14.02 -23.78 13.46
C ASN A 227 -14.65 -24.20 12.11
N ARG A 228 -15.93 -23.90 11.87
CA ARG A 228 -16.63 -24.32 10.64
C ARG A 228 -16.00 -23.78 9.36
N MET A 229 -15.39 -22.59 9.44
CA MET A 229 -14.74 -21.93 8.31
C MET A 229 -13.31 -22.45 8.05
N ASP A 230 -12.74 -23.23 8.98
CA ASP A 230 -11.36 -23.72 8.88
C ASP A 230 -11.16 -24.69 7.72
N LYS A 231 -12.22 -25.32 7.22
CA LYS A 231 -12.08 -26.17 6.03
C LYS A 231 -11.83 -25.34 4.78
N TYR A 232 -12.58 -24.24 4.63
CA TYR A 232 -12.42 -23.32 3.51
C TYR A 232 -11.07 -22.60 3.60
N SER A 233 -10.58 -22.32 4.82
CA SER A 233 -9.22 -21.86 5.03
C SER A 233 -8.17 -22.89 4.59
N ARG A 234 -8.30 -24.13 5.04
CA ARG A 234 -7.33 -25.21 4.77
C ARG A 234 -7.32 -25.73 3.33
N ALA A 235 -8.41 -25.57 2.58
CA ALA A 235 -8.43 -25.87 1.14
C ALA A 235 -7.43 -24.99 0.34
N SER A 236 -7.06 -23.82 0.85
CA SER A 236 -5.97 -23.00 0.30
C SER A 236 -4.56 -23.44 0.76
N LEU A 237 -4.48 -24.32 1.76
CA LEU A 237 -3.26 -24.67 2.51
C LEU A 237 -2.73 -26.09 2.24
N PHE A 238 -3.07 -26.73 1.10
CA PHE A 238 -2.62 -28.10 0.81
C PHE A 238 -1.08 -28.29 1.07
N PRO A 239 -0.70 -29.28 1.90
CA PRO A 239 0.63 -29.35 2.53
C PRO A 239 1.77 -29.72 1.56
N THR A 240 1.51 -30.54 0.54
CA THR A 240 2.54 -30.97 -0.44
C THR A 240 3.09 -29.82 -1.27
N HIS A 241 2.32 -28.74 -1.48
CA HIS A 241 2.79 -27.55 -2.18
C HIS A 241 3.39 -26.49 -1.23
N GLN A 242 3.23 -26.62 0.10
CA GLN A 242 3.68 -25.62 1.07
C GLN A 242 5.20 -25.60 1.28
N GLN A 243 5.86 -26.75 1.24
CA GLN A 243 7.31 -26.85 1.45
C GLN A 243 8.09 -26.17 0.30
N ILE A 244 7.68 -26.39 -0.95
CA ILE A 244 8.29 -25.74 -2.13
C ILE A 244 8.06 -24.22 -2.10
N ARG A 245 6.90 -23.76 -1.59
CA ARG A 245 6.52 -22.34 -1.50
C ARG A 245 7.32 -21.58 -0.45
N TRP A 246 7.44 -22.13 0.76
CA TRP A 246 8.28 -21.53 1.81
C TRP A 246 9.74 -21.46 1.39
N PHE A 247 10.23 -22.45 0.65
CA PHE A 247 11.59 -22.42 0.10
C PHE A 247 11.78 -21.28 -0.91
N SER A 248 10.83 -21.10 -1.85
CA SER A 248 10.86 -19.98 -2.80
C SER A 248 10.78 -18.61 -2.11
N PHE A 249 9.92 -18.48 -1.11
CA PHE A 249 9.77 -17.25 -0.33
C PHE A 249 11.02 -16.93 0.48
N ILE A 250 11.58 -17.90 1.21
CA ILE A 250 12.84 -17.71 1.96
C ILE A 250 13.96 -17.32 1.00
N ASN A 251 14.05 -17.97 -0.15
CA ASN A 251 15.07 -17.65 -1.15
C ASN A 251 14.91 -16.20 -1.68
N SER A 252 13.68 -15.78 -2.01
CA SER A 252 13.41 -14.39 -2.41
C SER A 252 13.74 -13.40 -1.29
N PHE A 253 13.33 -13.70 -0.05
CA PHE A 253 13.62 -12.88 1.12
C PHE A 253 15.14 -12.70 1.34
N VAL A 254 15.90 -13.80 1.27
CA VAL A 254 17.37 -13.76 1.41
C VAL A 254 18.01 -12.92 0.32
N ILE A 255 17.58 -13.10 -0.94
CA ILE A 255 18.08 -12.29 -2.08
C ILE A 255 17.81 -10.80 -1.83
N ILE A 256 16.63 -10.44 -1.34
CA ILE A 256 16.30 -9.03 -1.09
C ILE A 256 17.15 -8.47 0.04
N VAL A 257 17.30 -9.18 1.16
CA VAL A 257 18.15 -8.72 2.28
C VAL A 257 19.61 -8.57 1.85
N LEU A 258 20.14 -9.48 1.03
CA LEU A 258 21.49 -9.38 0.47
C LEU A 258 21.63 -8.16 -0.46
N LEU A 259 20.64 -7.94 -1.32
CA LEU A 259 20.62 -6.79 -2.24
C LEU A 259 20.54 -5.47 -1.46
N MET A 260 19.72 -5.41 -0.41
CA MET A 260 19.66 -4.29 0.54
C MET A 260 21.02 -4.05 1.20
N GLY A 261 21.68 -5.10 1.71
CA GLY A 261 23.00 -5.01 2.33
C GLY A 261 24.08 -4.50 1.37
N LEU A 262 24.09 -5.00 0.13
CA LEU A 262 25.02 -4.57 -0.91
C LEU A 262 24.81 -3.08 -1.26
N LEU A 263 23.57 -2.64 -1.44
CA LEU A 263 23.25 -1.25 -1.72
C LEU A 263 23.68 -0.32 -0.59
N THR A 264 23.39 -0.69 0.66
CA THR A 264 23.82 0.07 1.84
C THR A 264 25.35 0.14 1.93
N MET A 265 26.05 -0.95 1.65
CA MET A 265 27.52 -0.98 1.65
C MET A 265 28.11 -0.09 0.55
N ILE A 266 27.56 -0.13 -0.66
CA ILE A 266 27.97 0.75 -1.77
C ILE A 266 27.72 2.22 -1.39
N PHE A 267 26.54 2.53 -0.84
CA PHE A 267 26.21 3.89 -0.40
C PHE A 267 27.15 4.38 0.69
N MET A 268 27.38 3.59 1.74
CA MET A 268 28.30 3.93 2.84
C MET A 268 29.74 4.06 2.36
N ARG A 269 30.18 3.23 1.41
CA ARG A 269 31.51 3.35 0.78
C ARG A 269 31.63 4.64 -0.02
N HIS A 270 30.60 5.00 -0.78
CA HIS A 270 30.58 6.23 -1.56
C HIS A 270 30.60 7.47 -0.64
N LEU A 271 29.74 7.49 0.38
CA LEU A 271 29.66 8.56 1.37
C LEU A 271 30.97 8.71 2.16
N LYS A 272 31.61 7.60 2.57
CA LYS A 272 32.92 7.63 3.24
C LYS A 272 34.03 8.16 2.32
N ASN A 273 34.01 7.78 1.05
CA ASN A 273 34.98 8.26 0.08
C ASN A 273 34.82 9.76 -0.19
N ASP A 274 33.58 10.24 -0.32
CA ASP A 274 33.33 11.66 -0.52
C ASP A 274 33.63 12.47 0.75
N LEU A 275 33.27 11.98 1.94
CA LEU A 275 33.65 12.63 3.20
C LEU A 275 35.19 12.74 3.35
N ARG A 276 35.95 11.72 2.95
CA ARG A 276 37.43 11.77 2.95
C ARG A 276 37.98 12.84 2.01
N LYS A 277 37.38 13.05 0.84
CA LYS A 277 37.78 14.14 -0.06
C LYS A 277 37.53 15.52 0.55
N PHE A 278 36.45 15.68 1.32
CA PHE A 278 36.16 16.95 2.01
C PHE A 278 37.05 17.21 3.24
N SER A 279 37.60 16.16 3.86
CA SER A 279 38.49 16.29 5.04
C SER A 279 39.97 16.46 4.70
N GLY A 280 40.40 16.16 3.47
CA GLY A 280 41.77 16.41 3.00
C GLY A 280 41.94 17.89 2.69
N GLY A 281 42.39 18.68 3.66
CA GLY A 281 42.65 20.10 3.50
C GLY A 281 44.00 20.35 2.85
N ASP A 282 44.07 20.35 1.53
CA ASP A 282 45.16 20.99 0.80
C ASP A 282 44.70 22.38 0.36
N GLU A 283 45.45 23.37 0.83
CA GLU A 283 45.19 24.79 0.70
C GLU A 283 45.49 25.28 -0.75
N GLU A 284 44.61 26.16 -1.23
CA GLU A 284 44.78 27.16 -2.31
C GLU A 284 44.32 26.91 -3.77
N GLU A 285 44.00 25.72 -4.27
CA GLU A 285 43.44 25.65 -5.67
C GLU A 285 42.48 24.49 -5.99
N ASP A 286 42.29 23.54 -5.08
CA ASP A 286 41.34 22.46 -5.29
C ASP A 286 39.91 22.86 -4.89
N LYS A 287 39.25 23.50 -5.86
CA LYS A 287 37.85 23.22 -6.18
C LYS A 287 36.90 23.26 -4.97
N GLU A 288 36.39 24.45 -4.70
CA GLU A 288 35.01 24.54 -4.24
C GLU A 288 34.15 23.68 -5.22
N VAL A 289 33.75 22.46 -4.84
CA VAL A 289 32.93 21.56 -5.67
C VAL A 289 31.96 20.81 -4.75
N GLY A 290 30.72 20.64 -5.21
CA GLY A 290 29.71 19.82 -4.54
C GLY A 290 28.70 20.59 -3.67
N TRP A 291 28.32 20.02 -2.52
CA TRP A 291 27.18 20.48 -1.67
C TRP A 291 27.21 21.96 -1.29
N LYS A 292 28.41 22.56 -1.18
CA LYS A 292 28.59 23.99 -0.89
C LYS A 292 28.03 24.91 -2.00
N TYR A 293 27.90 24.46 -3.25
CA TYR A 293 27.29 25.26 -4.32
C TYR A 293 25.77 25.16 -4.39
N ILE A 294 25.24 24.01 -4.00
CA ILE A 294 23.84 23.65 -4.21
C ILE A 294 23.00 24.03 -3.00
N HIS A 295 23.61 24.25 -1.82
CA HIS A 295 22.90 24.51 -0.56
C HIS A 295 21.85 25.65 -0.65
N GLY A 296 22.05 26.63 -1.54
CA GLY A 296 21.11 27.72 -1.79
C GLY A 296 20.00 27.41 -2.81
N ASP A 297 20.10 26.32 -3.58
CA ASP A 297 19.16 25.96 -4.64
C ASP A 297 18.41 24.63 -4.34
N VAL A 298 18.92 23.78 -3.44
CA VAL A 298 18.27 22.50 -3.03
C VAL A 298 16.87 22.71 -2.46
N PHE A 299 16.67 23.77 -1.66
CA PHE A 299 15.42 24.04 -0.93
C PHE A 299 14.39 24.83 -1.74
N ARG A 300 14.63 25.01 -3.05
CA ARG A 300 13.66 25.69 -3.91
C ARG A 300 12.41 24.85 -4.05
N TYR A 301 11.24 25.48 -3.91
CA TYR A 301 9.96 24.78 -4.04
C TYR A 301 9.78 24.20 -5.46
N PRO A 302 9.17 23.00 -5.59
CA PRO A 302 8.98 22.37 -6.88
C PRO A 302 7.98 23.12 -7.77
N PRO A 303 8.12 23.04 -9.11
CA PRO A 303 7.09 23.52 -10.02
C PRO A 303 5.78 22.74 -9.77
N CYS A 304 4.64 23.42 -9.90
CA CYS A 304 3.31 22.84 -9.64
C CYS A 304 3.14 22.27 -8.22
N MET A 305 3.49 23.06 -7.20
CA MET A 305 3.46 22.69 -5.77
C MET A 305 2.15 22.01 -5.32
N SER A 306 0.99 22.47 -5.80
CA SER A 306 -0.31 21.87 -5.44
C SER A 306 -0.44 20.42 -5.90
N LEU A 307 0.06 20.08 -7.09
CA LEU A 307 0.06 18.71 -7.60
C LEU A 307 1.05 17.84 -6.83
N PHE A 308 2.25 18.36 -6.55
CA PHE A 308 3.25 17.66 -5.76
C PHE A 308 2.70 17.27 -4.38
N CYS A 309 2.15 18.24 -3.65
CA CYS A 309 1.53 18.00 -2.35
C CYS A 309 0.33 17.06 -2.45
N ALA A 310 -0.43 17.12 -3.55
CA ALA A 310 -1.55 16.22 -3.77
C ALA A 310 -1.12 14.75 -3.96
N VAL A 311 -0.07 14.52 -4.76
CA VAL A 311 0.54 13.19 -4.94
C VAL A 311 1.03 12.65 -3.59
N LEU A 312 1.71 13.47 -2.79
CA LEU A 312 2.13 13.10 -1.44
C LEU A 312 0.96 12.74 -0.53
N GLY A 313 -0.09 13.56 -0.55
CA GLY A 313 -1.30 13.33 0.24
C GLY A 313 -1.97 12.01 -0.09
N THR A 314 -2.21 11.77 -1.37
CA THR A 314 -2.85 10.53 -1.81
C THR A 314 -1.98 9.30 -1.59
N GLY A 315 -0.68 9.37 -1.85
CA GLY A 315 0.20 8.24 -1.65
C GLY A 315 0.36 7.86 -0.18
N THR A 316 0.46 8.84 0.74
CA THR A 316 0.50 8.57 2.19
C THR A 316 -0.81 7.96 2.68
N GLN A 317 -1.96 8.45 2.18
CA GLN A 317 -3.27 7.83 2.45
C GLN A 317 -3.31 6.36 2.01
N LEU A 318 -2.91 6.07 0.77
CA LEU A 318 -2.92 4.72 0.22
C LEU A 318 -1.94 3.79 0.95
N LEU A 319 -0.77 4.29 1.36
CA LEU A 319 0.21 3.54 2.14
C LEU A 319 -0.37 3.10 3.49
N ILE A 320 -0.97 4.03 4.24
CA ILE A 320 -1.61 3.73 5.53
C ILE A 320 -2.81 2.81 5.33
N GLN A 321 -3.61 3.02 4.29
CA GLN A 321 -4.74 2.15 3.97
C GLN A 321 -4.28 0.72 3.69
N ALA A 322 -3.24 0.53 2.87
CA ALA A 322 -2.70 -0.79 2.57
C ALA A 322 -2.16 -1.46 3.84
N ALA A 323 -1.39 -0.75 4.67
CA ALA A 323 -0.88 -1.26 5.94
C ALA A 323 -2.02 -1.67 6.89
N PHE A 324 -3.08 -0.86 6.99
CA PHE A 324 -4.24 -1.15 7.84
C PHE A 324 -5.00 -2.39 7.36
N LEU A 325 -5.21 -2.54 6.05
CA LEU A 325 -5.85 -3.74 5.48
C LEU A 325 -5.02 -5.01 5.74
N PHE A 326 -3.69 -4.93 5.66
CA PHE A 326 -2.83 -6.06 6.02
C PHE A 326 -2.92 -6.42 7.51
N VAL A 327 -2.96 -5.42 8.41
CA VAL A 327 -3.14 -5.67 9.84
C VAL A 327 -4.49 -6.36 10.12
N LEU A 328 -5.57 -5.90 9.49
CA LEU A 328 -6.89 -6.54 9.63
C LEU A 328 -6.90 -7.98 9.07
N ALA A 329 -6.16 -8.24 8.00
CA ALA A 329 -6.00 -9.60 7.47
C ALA A 329 -5.16 -10.50 8.38
N LEU A 330 -4.12 -9.96 9.04
CA LEU A 330 -3.31 -10.69 10.03
C LEU A 330 -4.09 -11.03 11.30
N LEU A 331 -4.98 -10.14 11.74
CA LEU A 331 -5.88 -10.37 12.88
C LEU A 331 -7.00 -11.38 12.55
N GLY A 332 -7.11 -11.85 11.31
CA GLY A 332 -8.12 -12.83 10.89
C GLY A 332 -9.51 -12.23 10.66
N VAL A 333 -9.68 -10.91 10.80
CA VAL A 333 -10.96 -10.21 10.57
C VAL A 333 -11.35 -10.25 9.09
N LEU A 334 -10.36 -10.09 8.21
CA LEU A 334 -10.53 -10.15 6.76
C LEU A 334 -10.24 -11.55 6.24
N TYR A 335 -11.23 -12.43 6.35
CA TYR A 335 -11.17 -13.76 5.74
C TYR A 335 -11.64 -13.71 4.28
N PRO A 336 -10.96 -14.35 3.30
CA PRO A 336 -11.37 -14.34 1.89
C PRO A 336 -12.80 -14.84 1.63
N TYR A 337 -13.31 -15.65 2.55
CA TYR A 337 -14.65 -16.22 2.47
C TYR A 337 -15.69 -15.48 3.33
N ASN A 338 -15.28 -14.46 4.11
CA ASN A 338 -16.22 -13.58 4.80
C ASN A 338 -16.82 -12.62 3.76
N ARG A 339 -18.11 -12.79 3.48
CA ARG A 339 -18.78 -12.20 2.31
C ARG A 339 -18.67 -10.68 2.29
N GLY A 340 -18.10 -10.15 1.21
CA GLY A 340 -18.02 -8.71 0.99
C GLY A 340 -17.21 -7.91 2.02
N ALA A 341 -16.64 -8.55 3.04
CA ALA A 341 -15.95 -7.89 4.14
C ALA A 341 -14.72 -7.12 3.67
N LEU A 342 -13.97 -7.67 2.70
CA LEU A 342 -12.84 -6.99 2.07
C LEU A 342 -13.28 -5.69 1.37
N CYS A 343 -14.35 -5.75 0.58
CA CYS A 343 -14.85 -4.59 -0.15
C CYS A 343 -15.45 -3.53 0.78
N THR A 344 -16.23 -3.92 1.80
CA THR A 344 -16.75 -2.97 2.79
C THR A 344 -15.63 -2.32 3.60
N SER A 345 -14.68 -3.12 4.10
CA SER A 345 -13.52 -2.59 4.82
C SER A 345 -12.69 -1.66 3.94
N LEU A 346 -12.52 -1.94 2.65
CA LEU A 346 -11.82 -1.05 1.73
C LEU A 346 -12.50 0.32 1.62
N VAL A 347 -13.83 0.36 1.45
CA VAL A 347 -14.60 1.62 1.35
C VAL A 347 -14.57 2.41 2.66
N VAL A 348 -14.79 1.72 3.80
CA VAL A 348 -14.80 2.35 5.13
C VAL A 348 -13.42 2.91 5.47
N THR A 349 -12.38 2.11 5.29
CA THR A 349 -11.00 2.52 5.61
C THR A 349 -10.52 3.63 4.70
N TYR A 350 -10.83 3.60 3.39
CA TYR A 350 -10.53 4.71 2.48
C TYR A 350 -11.17 6.03 2.92
N THR A 351 -12.42 5.96 3.38
CA THR A 351 -13.15 7.12 3.89
C THR A 351 -12.49 7.69 5.15
N LEU A 352 -12.10 6.82 6.09
CA LEU A 352 -11.43 7.23 7.34
C LEU A 352 -10.01 7.77 7.10
N THR A 353 -9.24 7.16 6.21
CA THR A 353 -7.86 7.59 5.92
C THR A 353 -7.79 8.89 5.10
N SER A 354 -8.91 9.37 4.54
CA SER A 354 -8.95 10.65 3.80
C SER A 354 -8.50 11.86 4.63
N VAL A 355 -8.66 11.81 5.96
CA VAL A 355 -8.13 12.82 6.88
C VAL A 355 -6.60 12.93 6.78
N VAL A 356 -5.90 11.80 6.63
CA VAL A 356 -4.44 11.77 6.47
C VAL A 356 -4.05 12.46 5.18
N ALA A 357 -4.75 12.17 4.07
CA ALA A 357 -4.46 12.77 2.77
C ALA A 357 -4.54 14.31 2.82
N GLY A 358 -5.60 14.83 3.44
CA GLY A 358 -5.79 16.26 3.61
C GLY A 358 -4.74 16.87 4.53
N TYR A 359 -4.40 16.19 5.63
CA TYR A 359 -3.38 16.62 6.58
C TYR A 359 -2.01 16.73 5.93
N THR A 360 -1.52 15.69 5.26
CA THR A 360 -0.18 15.66 4.66
C THR A 360 -0.08 16.64 3.49
N ALA A 361 -1.09 16.72 2.63
CA ALA A 361 -1.13 17.66 1.51
C ALA A 361 -1.15 19.13 1.94
N SER A 362 -1.90 19.46 3.00
CA SER A 362 -1.98 20.82 3.54
C SER A 362 -0.74 21.18 4.37
N SER A 363 -0.29 20.29 5.26
CA SER A 363 0.88 20.51 6.12
C SER A 363 2.15 20.75 5.30
N PHE A 364 2.37 19.98 4.23
CA PHE A 364 3.53 20.15 3.37
C PHE A 364 3.43 21.39 2.47
N TYR A 365 2.24 21.72 1.97
CA TYR A 365 2.04 22.94 1.17
C TYR A 365 2.34 24.22 1.97
N ASN A 366 1.82 24.26 3.21
CA ASN A 366 1.94 25.43 4.09
C ASN A 366 3.33 25.65 4.68
N GLN A 367 4.26 24.71 4.48
CA GLN A 367 5.68 24.89 4.82
C GLN A 367 6.37 25.92 3.90
N PHE A 368 5.88 26.08 2.67
CA PHE A 368 6.50 26.96 1.68
C PHE A 368 5.62 28.17 1.32
N VAL A 369 4.29 27.99 1.28
CA VAL A 369 3.34 29.04 0.87
C VAL A 369 2.13 29.06 1.79
N GLU A 370 1.79 30.22 2.35
CA GLU A 370 0.69 30.34 3.32
C GLU A 370 -0.72 30.27 2.70
N THR A 371 -0.86 30.61 1.41
CA THR A 371 -2.15 30.69 0.71
C THR A 371 -2.23 29.69 -0.43
N GLY A 372 -3.39 29.08 -0.65
CA GLY A 372 -3.62 28.15 -1.77
C GLY A 372 -3.68 26.66 -1.41
N TRP A 373 -3.49 26.28 -0.13
CA TRP A 373 -3.56 24.89 0.33
C TRP A 373 -4.89 24.19 0.02
N LYS A 374 -6.00 24.95 -0.07
CA LYS A 374 -7.32 24.44 -0.46
C LYS A 374 -7.31 23.71 -1.81
N ARG A 375 -6.53 24.21 -2.78
CA ARG A 375 -6.40 23.58 -4.11
C ARG A 375 -5.63 22.27 -4.03
N SER A 376 -4.59 22.21 -3.19
CA SER A 376 -3.82 20.99 -2.93
C SER A 376 -4.72 19.89 -2.34
N VAL A 377 -5.51 20.22 -1.32
CA VAL A 377 -6.44 19.29 -0.66
C VAL A 377 -7.52 18.79 -1.63
N LEU A 378 -8.13 19.67 -2.42
CA LEU A 378 -9.12 19.26 -3.43
C LEU A 378 -8.50 18.30 -4.45
N LEU A 379 -7.30 18.62 -4.93
CA LEU A 379 -6.59 17.80 -5.91
C LEU A 379 -6.24 16.43 -5.33
N SER A 380 -5.86 16.33 -4.05
CA SER A 380 -5.67 15.05 -3.34
C SER A 380 -6.93 14.19 -3.37
N GLY A 381 -8.11 14.77 -3.16
CA GLY A 381 -9.37 14.02 -3.19
C GLY A 381 -9.68 13.44 -4.57
N THR A 382 -9.28 14.14 -5.64
CA THR A 382 -9.60 13.76 -7.03
C THR A 382 -8.53 12.92 -7.73
N LEU A 383 -7.26 12.99 -7.29
CA LEU A 383 -6.14 12.44 -8.04
C LEU A 383 -6.20 10.92 -8.20
N TYR A 384 -6.55 10.18 -7.14
CA TYR A 384 -6.74 8.73 -7.23
C TYR A 384 -8.18 8.35 -7.62
N LEU A 385 -9.17 8.98 -6.99
CA LEU A 385 -10.56 8.57 -7.17
C LEU A 385 -11.14 8.95 -8.54
N GLY A 386 -10.71 10.07 -9.13
CA GLY A 386 -11.17 10.49 -10.45
C GLY A 386 -10.86 9.46 -11.53
N PRO A 387 -9.58 9.09 -11.74
CA PRO A 387 -9.21 8.01 -12.65
C PRO A 387 -9.87 6.67 -12.30
N LEU A 388 -9.97 6.31 -11.00
CA LEU A 388 -10.65 5.09 -10.57
C LEU A 388 -12.12 5.08 -11.01
N PHE A 389 -12.85 6.18 -10.81
CA PHE A 389 -14.25 6.31 -11.20
C PHE A 389 -14.44 6.19 -12.71
N VAL A 390 -13.56 6.82 -13.51
CA VAL A 390 -13.58 6.72 -14.97
C VAL A 390 -13.35 5.27 -15.41
N MET A 391 -12.32 4.61 -14.87
CA MET A 391 -12.01 3.22 -15.20
C MET A 391 -13.15 2.27 -14.79
N VAL A 392 -13.69 2.40 -13.58
CA VAL A 392 -14.82 1.59 -13.12
C VAL A 392 -16.07 1.85 -13.97
N SER A 393 -16.31 3.09 -14.41
CA SER A 393 -17.43 3.40 -15.30
C SER A 393 -17.29 2.72 -16.68
N ILE A 394 -16.08 2.70 -17.24
CA ILE A 394 -15.78 1.98 -18.49
C ILE A 394 -15.99 0.47 -18.29
N LEU A 395 -15.44 -0.11 -17.22
CA LEU A 395 -15.61 -1.53 -16.91
C LEU A 395 -17.07 -1.91 -16.65
N ASN A 396 -17.82 -1.04 -15.99
CA ASN A 396 -19.24 -1.24 -15.73
C ASN A 396 -20.06 -1.18 -17.03
N ALA A 397 -19.72 -0.28 -17.96
CA ALA A 397 -20.36 -0.24 -19.28
C ALA A 397 -20.14 -1.54 -20.07
N VAL A 398 -18.92 -2.09 -20.02
CA VAL A 398 -18.60 -3.40 -20.60
C VAL A 398 -19.35 -4.52 -19.87
N ALA A 399 -19.42 -4.50 -18.54
CA ALA A 399 -20.14 -5.51 -17.77
C ALA A 399 -21.64 -5.55 -18.13
N VAL A 400 -22.25 -4.37 -18.28
CA VAL A 400 -23.66 -4.21 -18.67
C VAL A 400 -23.90 -4.72 -20.09
N SER A 401 -22.99 -4.46 -21.04
CA SER A 401 -23.17 -4.93 -22.42
C SER A 401 -23.14 -6.47 -22.55
N TYR A 402 -22.43 -7.15 -21.65
CA TYR A 402 -22.36 -8.61 -21.59
C TYR A 402 -23.38 -9.24 -20.61
N GLY A 403 -24.15 -8.45 -19.87
CA GLY A 403 -25.09 -8.96 -18.87
C GLY A 403 -24.43 -9.71 -17.70
N ALA A 404 -23.18 -9.38 -17.38
CA ALA A 404 -22.41 -10.09 -16.35
C ALA A 404 -22.80 -9.66 -14.92
N THR A 405 -22.64 -10.55 -13.94
CA THR A 405 -22.94 -10.24 -12.52
C THR A 405 -22.00 -9.21 -11.91
N ALA A 406 -20.86 -8.95 -12.56
CA ALA A 406 -19.93 -7.88 -12.18
C ALA A 406 -20.48 -6.47 -12.47
N ALA A 407 -21.60 -6.35 -13.21
CA ALA A 407 -22.25 -5.07 -13.46
C ALA A 407 -22.85 -4.51 -12.17
N LEU A 408 -22.39 -3.34 -11.77
CA LEU A 408 -22.91 -2.63 -10.61
C LEU A 408 -24.24 -1.95 -10.98
N PRO A 409 -25.31 -2.19 -10.19
CA PRO A 409 -26.57 -1.50 -10.41
C PRO A 409 -26.43 -0.01 -10.12
N PHE A 410 -27.19 0.83 -10.85
CA PHE A 410 -27.13 2.29 -10.74
C PHE A 410 -27.27 2.80 -9.30
N GLY A 411 -28.15 2.18 -8.51
CA GLY A 411 -28.34 2.55 -7.10
C GLY A 411 -27.06 2.45 -6.26
N THR A 412 -26.22 1.43 -6.48
CA THR A 412 -24.95 1.27 -5.75
C THR A 412 -23.94 2.34 -6.13
N ILE A 413 -23.89 2.73 -7.41
CA ILE A 413 -23.02 3.82 -7.87
C ILE A 413 -23.41 5.13 -7.18
N VAL A 414 -24.71 5.43 -7.09
CA VAL A 414 -25.21 6.61 -6.37
C VAL A 414 -24.85 6.55 -4.88
N VAL A 415 -25.02 5.40 -4.22
CA VAL A 415 -24.64 5.22 -2.81
C VAL A 415 -23.15 5.50 -2.58
N ILE A 416 -22.26 5.00 -3.46
CA ILE A 416 -20.81 5.26 -3.36
C ILE A 416 -20.50 6.75 -3.55
N LEU A 417 -21.15 7.41 -4.51
CA LEU A 417 -21.00 8.86 -4.73
C LEU A 417 -21.49 9.68 -3.53
N LEU A 418 -22.59 9.25 -2.87
CA LEU A 418 -23.09 9.88 -1.65
C LEU A 418 -22.09 9.69 -0.49
N ILE A 419 -21.56 8.49 -0.30
CA ILE A 419 -20.53 8.23 0.73
C ILE A 419 -19.32 9.15 0.49
N TYR A 420 -18.84 9.23 -0.75
CA TYR A 420 -17.71 10.09 -1.09
C TYR A 420 -18.01 11.58 -0.81
N THR A 421 -19.18 12.06 -1.24
CA THR A 421 -19.54 13.47 -1.12
C THR A 421 -19.82 13.90 0.32
N PHE A 422 -20.54 13.08 1.09
CA PHE A 422 -20.96 13.43 2.46
C PHE A 422 -19.98 13.02 3.55
N PHE A 423 -19.13 12.03 3.31
CA PHE A 423 -18.15 11.58 4.30
C PHE A 423 -16.73 11.90 3.86
N THR A 424 -16.29 11.42 2.69
CA THR A 424 -14.88 11.57 2.28
C THR A 424 -14.47 13.01 2.06
N ILE A 425 -15.27 13.83 1.37
CA ILE A 425 -14.92 15.25 1.12
C ILE A 425 -14.84 16.06 2.43
N PRO A 426 -15.81 15.98 3.37
CA PRO A 426 -15.70 16.67 4.66
C PRO A 426 -14.51 16.20 5.51
N LEU A 427 -14.26 14.89 5.58
CA LEU A 427 -13.12 14.35 6.34
C LEU A 427 -11.78 14.80 5.72
N LEU A 428 -11.67 14.81 4.40
CA LEU A 428 -10.52 15.34 3.67
C LEU A 428 -10.30 16.82 3.96
N GLY A 429 -11.36 17.63 3.94
CA GLY A 429 -11.31 19.05 4.29
C GLY A 429 -10.90 19.28 5.75
N LEU A 430 -11.43 18.48 6.68
CA LEU A 430 -11.06 18.50 8.09
C LEU A 430 -9.58 18.17 8.29
N GLY A 431 -9.07 17.14 7.61
CA GLY A 431 -7.64 16.84 7.54
C GLY A 431 -6.82 18.02 7.03
N GLY A 432 -7.29 18.68 5.98
CA GLY A 432 -6.68 19.90 5.44
C GLY A 432 -6.58 21.05 6.44
N VAL A 433 -7.64 21.30 7.21
CA VAL A 433 -7.65 22.33 8.27
C VAL A 433 -6.70 21.96 9.41
N ILE A 434 -6.67 20.70 9.83
CA ILE A 434 -5.73 20.20 10.85
C ILE A 434 -4.29 20.40 10.35
N GLY A 435 -4.00 20.05 9.09
CA GLY A 435 -2.67 20.23 8.49
C GLY A 435 -2.24 21.70 8.38
N TYR A 436 -3.20 22.61 8.17
CA TYR A 436 -2.93 24.06 8.18
C TYR A 436 -2.59 24.57 9.59
N ARG A 437 -3.32 24.11 10.61
CA ARG A 437 -3.12 24.55 12.01
C ARG A 437 -1.88 23.95 12.67
N LEU A 438 -1.62 22.66 12.44
CA LEU A 438 -0.51 21.90 13.04
C LEU A 438 0.74 21.92 12.15
N ARG A 439 0.94 22.97 11.35
CA ARG A 439 2.09 23.05 10.45
C ARG A 439 3.39 23.15 11.26
N SER A 440 4.39 22.38 10.85
CA SER A 440 5.76 22.63 11.28
C SER A 440 6.31 23.77 10.44
N GLU A 441 6.96 24.75 11.06
CA GLU A 441 7.71 25.74 10.30
C GLU A 441 8.89 25.05 9.62
N PHE A 442 9.02 25.25 8.31
CA PHE A 442 10.17 24.78 7.56
C PHE A 442 11.31 25.78 7.73
N GLN A 443 12.27 25.44 8.59
CA GLN A 443 13.48 26.24 8.78
C GLN A 443 14.52 25.80 7.75
N ALA A 444 14.48 26.42 6.57
CA ALA A 444 15.55 26.25 5.61
C ALA A 444 16.87 26.75 6.24
N PRO A 445 17.95 25.94 6.23
CA PRO A 445 19.22 26.33 6.86
C PRO A 445 19.86 27.55 6.19
N CYS A 446 19.48 27.84 4.94
CA CYS A 446 20.01 28.95 4.16
C CYS A 446 18.91 29.56 3.27
N ALA A 447 18.98 30.86 3.02
CA ALA A 447 18.08 31.54 2.09
C ALA A 447 18.36 31.09 0.64
N THR A 448 17.31 30.95 -0.16
CA THR A 448 17.46 30.54 -1.56
C THR A 448 17.98 31.67 -2.44
N LYS A 449 18.82 31.35 -3.43
CA LYS A 449 19.28 32.35 -4.42
C LYS A 449 18.14 32.79 -5.33
N ARG A 450 18.22 34.04 -5.84
CA ARG A 450 17.17 34.65 -6.68
C ARG A 450 17.08 34.01 -8.08
N CYS A 451 18.21 33.56 -8.63
CA CYS A 451 18.27 32.90 -9.94
C CYS A 451 18.74 31.46 -9.77
N PRO A 452 18.08 30.47 -10.42
CA PRO A 452 18.58 29.10 -10.46
C PRO A 452 19.94 29.05 -11.15
N ARG A 453 20.83 28.21 -10.62
CA ARG A 453 22.05 27.83 -11.32
C ARG A 453 21.72 26.96 -12.55
N GLU A 454 22.52 27.11 -13.60
CA GLU A 454 22.46 26.25 -14.77
C GLU A 454 22.96 24.83 -14.44
N ILE A 455 22.21 23.83 -14.89
CA ILE A 455 22.51 22.43 -14.62
C ILE A 455 23.59 21.95 -15.61
N PRO A 456 24.68 21.32 -15.14
CA PRO A 456 25.72 20.82 -16.04
C PRO A 456 25.16 19.76 -17.01
N PRO A 457 25.74 19.62 -18.21
CA PRO A 457 25.25 18.65 -19.19
C PRO A 457 25.37 17.22 -18.65
N LEU A 458 24.22 16.57 -18.45
CA LEU A 458 24.11 15.22 -17.91
C LEU A 458 24.15 14.16 -19.02
N ALA A 459 24.91 13.09 -18.78
CA ALA A 459 24.87 11.88 -19.59
C ALA A 459 23.45 11.26 -19.59
N TRP A 460 23.11 10.50 -20.64
CA TRP A 460 21.75 9.97 -20.85
C TRP A 460 21.21 9.16 -19.66
N TYR A 461 22.04 8.34 -19.02
CA TYR A 461 21.65 7.49 -17.89
C TYR A 461 21.43 8.28 -16.58
N ARG A 462 21.95 9.51 -16.50
CA ARG A 462 21.75 10.43 -15.35
C ARG A 462 20.53 11.33 -15.53
N LYS A 463 19.95 11.39 -16.73
CA LYS A 463 18.68 12.08 -16.96
C LYS A 463 17.53 11.32 -16.29
N THR A 464 16.41 12.01 -16.06
CA THR A 464 15.21 11.47 -15.40
C THR A 464 14.78 10.09 -15.92
N PRO A 465 14.69 9.83 -17.25
CA PRO A 465 14.25 8.52 -17.74
C PRO A 465 15.22 7.38 -17.39
N GLY A 466 16.54 7.63 -17.44
CA GLY A 466 17.55 6.63 -17.08
C GLY A 466 17.53 6.31 -15.58
N GLN A 467 17.33 7.32 -14.73
CA GLN A 467 17.21 7.13 -13.29
C GLN A 467 15.88 6.50 -12.88
N MET A 468 14.77 6.78 -13.58
CA MET A 468 13.50 6.06 -13.39
C MET A 468 13.64 4.59 -13.78
N PHE A 469 14.32 4.30 -14.89
CA PHE A 469 14.58 2.92 -15.28
C PHE A 469 15.40 2.17 -14.21
N LEU A 470 16.49 2.75 -13.73
CA LEU A 470 17.33 2.13 -12.70
C LEU A 470 16.60 2.01 -11.35
N GLY A 471 15.90 3.07 -10.94
CA GLY A 471 15.15 3.13 -9.69
C GLY A 471 13.98 2.15 -9.63
N GLY A 472 13.35 1.84 -10.78
CA GLY A 472 12.23 0.92 -10.86
C GLY A 472 12.62 -0.54 -11.13
N LEU A 473 13.67 -0.78 -11.94
CA LEU A 473 14.11 -2.11 -12.33
C LEU A 473 14.62 -2.93 -11.13
N LEU A 474 15.39 -2.30 -10.24
CA LEU A 474 15.98 -3.00 -9.09
C LEU A 474 14.90 -3.49 -8.10
N PRO A 475 13.96 -2.65 -7.59
CA PRO A 475 12.87 -3.13 -6.75
C PRO A 475 11.96 -4.13 -7.47
N PHE A 476 11.72 -3.94 -8.77
CA PHE A 476 10.92 -4.86 -9.56
C PHE A 476 11.57 -6.26 -9.66
N SER A 477 12.88 -6.32 -9.92
CA SER A 477 13.62 -7.59 -10.03
C SER A 477 13.57 -8.39 -8.72
N ALA A 478 13.55 -7.69 -7.58
CA ALA A 478 13.41 -8.28 -6.26
C ALA A 478 12.03 -8.93 -6.02
N ILE A 479 10.96 -8.38 -6.58
CA ILE A 479 9.58 -8.83 -6.33
C ILE A 479 8.96 -9.65 -7.46
N ILE A 480 9.66 -9.85 -8.59
CA ILE A 480 9.06 -10.43 -9.81
C ILE A 480 8.43 -11.82 -9.60
N LEU A 481 9.07 -12.69 -8.82
CA LEU A 481 8.57 -14.03 -8.54
C LEU A 481 7.30 -13.97 -7.68
N GLU A 482 7.31 -13.15 -6.63
CA GLU A 482 6.16 -12.96 -5.75
C GLU A 482 5.00 -12.27 -6.47
N LEU A 483 5.29 -11.30 -7.34
CA LEU A 483 4.30 -10.66 -8.19
C LEU A 483 3.65 -11.67 -9.15
N HIS A 484 4.41 -12.60 -9.70
CA HIS A 484 3.88 -13.68 -10.52
C HIS A 484 2.92 -14.57 -9.73
N HIS A 485 3.29 -14.95 -8.51
CA HIS A 485 2.42 -15.71 -7.61
C HIS A 485 1.17 -14.91 -7.19
N LEU A 486 1.31 -13.60 -6.94
CA LEU A 486 0.20 -12.71 -6.64
C LEU A 486 -0.79 -12.64 -7.80
N TYR A 487 -0.31 -12.44 -9.03
CA TYR A 487 -1.18 -12.43 -10.21
C TYR A 487 -1.84 -13.79 -10.47
N ALA A 488 -1.13 -14.90 -10.27
CA ALA A 488 -1.71 -16.23 -10.38
C ALA A 488 -2.81 -16.49 -9.33
N SER A 489 -2.69 -15.89 -8.13
CA SER A 489 -3.69 -15.96 -7.06
C SER A 489 -4.90 -15.06 -7.37
N LEU A 490 -4.66 -13.79 -7.75
CA LEU A 490 -5.72 -12.82 -8.06
C LEU A 490 -6.57 -13.22 -9.26
N TRP A 491 -5.95 -13.79 -10.30
CA TRP A 491 -6.62 -14.18 -11.55
C TRP A 491 -6.85 -15.69 -11.65
N GLY A 492 -6.82 -16.38 -10.50
CA GLY A 492 -7.57 -17.62 -10.31
C GLY A 492 -7.01 -18.87 -10.96
N TYR A 493 -5.71 -19.16 -10.82
CA TYR A 493 -5.26 -20.54 -11.06
C TYR A 493 -5.21 -21.38 -9.78
N LYS A 494 -5.02 -20.73 -8.62
CA LYS A 494 -4.47 -21.36 -7.42
C LYS A 494 -4.63 -20.38 -6.22
N ILE A 495 -5.38 -20.71 -5.16
CA ILE A 495 -5.60 -19.85 -3.95
C ILE A 495 -4.34 -19.79 -3.09
N TRP A 496 -3.44 -18.83 -3.34
CA TRP A 496 -2.02 -19.01 -3.00
C TRP A 496 -1.39 -18.01 -2.05
N THR A 497 -2.17 -17.14 -1.42
CA THR A 497 -1.57 -16.04 -0.65
C THR A 497 -1.93 -16.13 0.82
N LEU A 498 -0.95 -16.54 1.64
CA LEU A 498 -0.94 -16.28 3.08
C LEU A 498 -0.82 -14.76 3.27
N PRO A 499 -1.81 -14.07 3.86
CA PRO A 499 -1.79 -12.61 3.99
C PRO A 499 -0.54 -12.08 4.69
N GLY A 500 0.03 -12.85 5.63
CA GLY A 500 1.26 -12.45 6.33
C GLY A 500 2.51 -12.44 5.46
N ILE A 501 2.62 -13.33 4.47
CA ILE A 501 3.75 -13.34 3.53
C ILE A 501 3.70 -12.09 2.65
N LEU A 502 2.52 -11.76 2.13
CA LEU A 502 2.32 -10.54 1.33
C LEU A 502 2.64 -9.27 2.13
N PHE A 503 2.29 -9.24 3.42
CA PHE A 503 2.59 -8.09 4.27
C PHE A 503 4.10 -7.89 4.49
N ILE A 504 4.85 -8.97 4.75
CA ILE A 504 6.31 -8.90 4.92
C ILE A 504 6.96 -8.41 3.62
N MET A 505 6.54 -8.96 2.46
CA MET A 505 7.05 -8.51 1.16
C MET A 505 6.74 -7.05 0.87
N PHE A 506 5.55 -6.59 1.26
CA PHE A 506 5.15 -5.20 1.12
C PHE A 506 6.06 -4.26 1.93
N ILE A 507 6.36 -4.59 3.18
CA ILE A 507 7.29 -3.80 4.03
C ILE A 507 8.68 -3.74 3.38
N ILE A 508 9.19 -4.90 2.93
CA ILE A 508 10.52 -4.99 2.32
C ILE A 508 10.58 -4.16 1.02
N LEU A 509 9.53 -4.20 0.20
CA LEU A 509 9.45 -3.39 -1.02
C LEU A 509 9.51 -1.89 -0.70
N VAL A 510 8.78 -1.44 0.31
CA VAL A 510 8.81 -0.03 0.77
C VAL A 510 10.22 0.35 1.25
N LEU A 511 10.88 -0.51 2.03
CA LEU A 511 12.25 -0.26 2.50
C LEU A 511 13.26 -0.25 1.34
N LEU A 512 13.16 -1.17 0.40
CA LEU A 512 14.06 -1.27 -0.76
C LEU A 512 13.94 -0.07 -1.68
N THR A 513 12.72 0.33 -1.99
CA THR A 513 12.46 1.53 -2.80
C THR A 513 12.99 2.77 -2.10
N ALA A 514 12.78 2.93 -0.79
CA ALA A 514 13.29 4.06 -0.01
C ALA A 514 14.82 4.15 0.06
N MET A 515 15.53 3.02 0.21
CA MET A 515 17.00 3.07 0.25
C MET A 515 17.60 3.41 -1.12
N LEU A 516 17.02 2.86 -2.19
CA LEU A 516 17.47 3.11 -3.56
C LEU A 516 17.27 4.56 -3.96
N SER A 517 16.12 5.13 -3.63
CA SER A 517 15.77 6.52 -3.93
C SER A 517 16.65 7.51 -3.17
N ILE A 518 16.92 7.31 -1.87
CA ILE A 518 17.89 8.10 -1.10
C ILE A 518 19.29 8.05 -1.75
N GLY A 519 19.75 6.85 -2.12
CA GLY A 519 21.04 6.67 -2.79
C GLY A 519 21.13 7.39 -4.14
N LEU A 520 20.09 7.29 -4.96
CA LEU A 520 20.03 7.97 -6.27
C LEU A 520 19.87 9.49 -6.14
N THR A 521 19.18 9.98 -5.10
CA THR A 521 19.05 11.41 -4.80
C THR A 521 20.39 11.97 -4.34
N TYR A 522 21.13 11.24 -3.52
CA TYR A 522 22.51 11.62 -3.16
C TYR A 522 23.41 11.72 -4.40
N VAL A 523 23.37 10.72 -5.29
CA VAL A 523 24.17 10.74 -6.53
C VAL A 523 23.72 11.86 -7.49
N GLN A 524 22.45 12.24 -7.50
CA GLN A 524 22.00 13.42 -8.26
C GLN A 524 22.59 14.71 -7.67
N LEU A 525 22.48 14.87 -6.36
CA LEU A 525 22.96 16.07 -5.66
C LEU A 525 24.49 16.19 -5.73
N SER A 526 25.24 15.08 -5.77
CA SER A 526 26.71 15.14 -5.93
C SER A 526 27.15 15.67 -7.31
N VAL A 527 26.24 15.73 -8.30
CA VAL A 527 26.49 16.22 -9.67
C VAL A 527 25.99 17.66 -9.86
N GLU A 528 25.65 18.37 -8.78
CA GLU A 528 25.17 19.75 -8.84
C GLU A 528 23.79 19.95 -9.47
N ASP A 529 23.00 18.88 -9.58
CA ASP A 529 21.62 18.93 -10.04
C ASP A 529 20.65 19.11 -8.85
N HIS A 530 20.01 20.28 -8.78
CA HIS A 530 19.11 20.68 -7.70
C HIS A 530 17.64 20.28 -7.94
N GLU A 531 17.28 19.73 -9.10
CA GLU A 531 15.90 19.37 -9.45
C GLU A 531 15.50 17.98 -8.91
N TRP A 532 15.62 17.78 -7.60
CA TRP A 532 15.47 16.46 -7.00
C TRP A 532 14.01 16.13 -6.62
N TRP A 533 13.16 17.11 -6.33
CA TRP A 533 11.77 16.91 -5.85
C TRP A 533 10.94 15.94 -6.70
N TRP A 534 10.69 16.30 -7.97
CA TRP A 534 9.90 15.46 -8.87
C TRP A 534 10.62 14.17 -9.24
N ARG A 535 11.94 14.20 -9.35
CA ARG A 535 12.72 13.02 -9.73
C ARG A 535 12.72 11.95 -8.64
N SER A 536 12.77 12.35 -7.37
CA SER A 536 12.65 11.46 -6.21
C SER A 536 11.30 10.74 -6.22
N LEU A 537 10.18 11.46 -6.41
CA LEU A 537 8.85 10.84 -6.56
C LEU A 537 8.77 9.87 -7.73
N LEU A 538 9.25 10.28 -8.90
CA LEU A 538 9.18 9.47 -10.12
C LEU A 538 10.05 8.21 -10.02
N ARG A 539 11.17 8.24 -9.30
CA ARG A 539 12.00 7.05 -9.03
C ARG A 539 11.25 6.06 -8.17
N GLY A 540 10.67 6.49 -7.04
CA GLY A 540 9.91 5.60 -6.16
C GLY A 540 8.71 4.97 -6.86
N GLY A 541 7.93 5.77 -7.59
CA GLY A 541 6.76 5.27 -8.33
C GLY A 541 7.10 4.38 -9.53
N SER A 542 8.29 4.53 -10.14
CA SER A 542 8.65 3.83 -11.39
C SER A 542 8.57 2.31 -11.32
N THR A 543 8.71 1.69 -10.14
CA THR A 543 8.51 0.25 -9.94
C THR A 543 7.15 -0.22 -10.44
N ALA A 544 6.09 0.58 -10.28
CA ALA A 544 4.75 0.24 -10.75
C ALA A 544 4.64 0.16 -12.28
N ILE A 545 5.49 0.89 -13.02
CA ILE A 545 5.54 0.82 -14.48
C ILE A 545 6.04 -0.56 -14.92
N PHE A 546 7.07 -1.08 -14.25
CA PHE A 546 7.57 -2.44 -14.49
C PHE A 546 6.55 -3.51 -14.08
N MET A 547 5.81 -3.29 -12.98
CA MET A 547 4.70 -4.17 -12.58
C MET A 547 3.60 -4.24 -13.64
N PHE A 548 3.30 -3.11 -14.29
CA PHE A 548 2.36 -3.06 -15.42
C PHE A 548 2.91 -3.75 -16.67
N GLY A 549 4.22 -3.62 -16.95
CA GLY A 549 4.89 -4.38 -18.00
C GLY A 549 4.79 -5.89 -17.78
N HIS A 550 4.98 -6.36 -16.53
CA HIS A 550 4.79 -7.76 -16.17
C HIS A 550 3.33 -8.22 -16.32
N CYS A 551 2.36 -7.34 -16.07
CA CYS A 551 0.94 -7.60 -16.32
C CYS A 551 0.68 -7.93 -17.81
N ILE A 552 1.31 -7.22 -18.75
CA ILE A 552 1.23 -7.53 -20.19
C ILE A 552 1.85 -8.90 -20.50
N TYR A 553 3.04 -9.18 -19.95
CA TYR A 553 3.71 -10.48 -20.12
C TYR A 553 2.84 -11.63 -19.58
N PHE A 554 2.27 -11.47 -18.39
CA PHE A 554 1.40 -12.47 -17.78
C PHE A 554 0.15 -12.71 -18.62
N TYR A 555 -0.50 -11.66 -19.13
CA TYR A 555 -1.67 -11.81 -20.01
C TYR A 555 -1.35 -12.64 -21.27
N ALA A 556 -0.23 -12.34 -21.93
CA ALA A 556 0.23 -13.08 -23.11
C ALA A 556 0.48 -14.56 -22.82
N ARG A 557 0.87 -14.91 -21.58
CA ARG A 557 1.12 -16.28 -21.13
C ARG A 557 -0.14 -17.02 -20.69
N SER A 558 -1.10 -16.31 -20.09
CA SER A 558 -2.22 -16.90 -19.33
C SER A 558 -3.39 -17.42 -20.20
N ARG A 559 -3.26 -17.45 -21.53
CA ARG A 559 -4.33 -17.91 -22.47
C ARG A 559 -5.71 -17.29 -22.19
N MET A 560 -5.74 -16.11 -21.57
CA MET A 560 -6.95 -15.33 -21.31
C MET A 560 -7.44 -14.77 -22.65
N SER A 561 -8.71 -15.00 -23.00
CA SER A 561 -9.27 -14.52 -24.26
C SER A 561 -10.61 -13.81 -24.03
N GLY A 562 -11.06 -13.05 -25.02
CA GLY A 562 -12.30 -12.28 -24.94
C GLY A 562 -12.10 -10.83 -24.48
N PHE A 563 -12.92 -9.94 -25.05
CA PHE A 563 -12.85 -8.50 -24.82
C PHE A 563 -13.22 -8.09 -23.39
N MET A 564 -14.22 -8.75 -22.80
CA MET A 564 -14.62 -8.49 -21.42
C MET A 564 -13.46 -8.81 -20.45
N GLN A 565 -12.85 -9.99 -20.58
CA GLN A 565 -11.74 -10.41 -19.74
C GLN A 565 -10.50 -9.54 -19.94
N PHE A 566 -10.17 -9.17 -21.18
CA PHE A 566 -9.10 -8.21 -21.49
C PHE A 566 -9.33 -6.88 -20.75
N SER A 567 -10.53 -6.31 -20.88
CA SER A 567 -10.88 -5.03 -20.29
C SER A 567 -10.79 -5.06 -18.76
N PHE A 568 -11.40 -6.07 -18.14
CA PHE A 568 -11.36 -6.26 -16.68
C PHE A 568 -9.93 -6.46 -16.16
N TYR A 569 -9.16 -7.33 -16.82
CA TYR A 569 -7.78 -7.60 -16.43
C TYR A 569 -6.91 -6.33 -16.50
N PHE A 570 -6.86 -5.66 -17.64
CA PHE A 570 -6.03 -4.46 -17.78
C PHE A 570 -6.57 -3.29 -16.96
N GLY A 571 -7.90 -3.13 -16.84
CA GLY A 571 -8.52 -2.07 -16.07
C GLY A 571 -8.19 -2.16 -14.58
N TYR A 572 -8.41 -3.32 -13.95
CA TYR A 572 -8.07 -3.49 -12.53
C TYR A 572 -6.57 -3.40 -12.28
N ASN A 573 -5.74 -4.02 -13.13
CA ASN A 573 -4.29 -3.94 -12.97
C ASN A 573 -3.74 -2.52 -13.17
N ALA A 574 -4.33 -1.72 -14.07
CA ALA A 574 -3.96 -0.31 -14.22
C ALA A 574 -4.27 0.49 -12.95
N CYS A 575 -5.44 0.29 -12.33
CA CYS A 575 -5.80 0.93 -11.06
C CYS A 575 -4.86 0.52 -9.92
N ILE A 576 -4.54 -0.79 -9.80
CA ILE A 576 -3.62 -1.30 -8.79
C ILE A 576 -2.21 -0.72 -9.00
N CYS A 577 -1.68 -0.75 -10.22
CA CYS A 577 -0.36 -0.19 -10.52
C CYS A 577 -0.33 1.32 -10.27
N TYR A 578 -1.40 2.06 -10.60
CA TYR A 578 -1.49 3.49 -10.31
C TYR A 578 -1.51 3.77 -8.80
N ALA A 579 -2.23 2.96 -8.01
CA ALA A 579 -2.21 3.07 -6.55
C ALA A 579 -0.81 2.83 -5.99
N VAL A 580 -0.12 1.78 -6.46
CA VAL A 580 1.25 1.45 -6.05
C VAL A 580 2.23 2.54 -6.46
N PHE A 581 2.06 3.15 -7.65
CA PHE A 581 2.87 4.28 -8.09
C PHE A 581 2.80 5.45 -7.11
N LEU A 582 1.58 5.88 -6.74
CA LEU A 582 1.37 6.98 -5.79
C LEU A 582 1.90 6.62 -4.40
N MET A 583 1.67 5.39 -3.95
CA MET A 583 2.10 4.89 -2.65
C MET A 583 3.62 4.87 -2.50
N LEU A 584 4.34 4.28 -3.46
CA LEU A 584 5.81 4.23 -3.44
C LEU A 584 6.42 5.61 -3.65
N ALA A 585 5.78 6.47 -4.45
CA ALA A 585 6.20 7.87 -4.59
C ALA A 585 6.10 8.63 -3.25
N ALA A 586 5.03 8.43 -2.47
CA ALA A 586 4.88 9.11 -1.18
C ALA A 586 5.74 8.53 -0.06
N ALA A 587 5.96 7.21 -0.03
CA ALA A 587 6.83 6.56 0.95
C ALA A 587 8.26 7.16 0.94
N GLU A 588 8.70 7.64 -0.22
CA GLU A 588 9.97 8.32 -0.40
C GLU A 588 10.00 9.72 0.23
N ALA A 589 9.00 10.55 -0.06
CA ALA A 589 9.01 11.95 0.38
C ALA A 589 8.83 12.15 1.89
N GLU A 590 8.28 11.16 2.59
CA GLU A 590 8.19 11.19 4.05
C GLU A 590 9.55 10.90 4.71
N ASN A 591 10.38 10.06 4.10
CA ASN A 591 11.77 9.83 4.51
C ASN A 591 12.67 11.04 4.21
N GLN A 592 12.28 11.90 3.27
CA GLN A 592 12.97 13.14 2.96
C GLN A 592 12.94 14.16 4.13
N LYS A 593 11.90 14.13 4.99
CA LYS A 593 11.86 14.95 6.21
C LYS A 593 12.97 14.61 7.20
N ILE A 594 13.55 13.41 7.10
CA ILE A 594 14.72 12.98 7.89
C ILE A 594 16.00 13.58 7.32
N ILE A 595 16.07 13.82 6.00
CA ILE A 595 17.18 14.54 5.35
C ILE A 595 17.10 16.04 5.67
N ASP A 596 15.89 16.60 5.75
CA ASP A 596 15.66 18.01 6.09
C ASP A 596 15.76 18.32 7.59
N ARG A 597 15.67 17.30 8.46
CA ARG A 597 16.07 17.41 9.87
C ARG A 597 17.52 16.95 9.99
N PRO A 598 18.52 17.85 9.96
CA PRO A 598 19.86 17.41 10.32
C PRO A 598 19.80 16.76 11.70
N PRO A 599 20.55 15.66 11.95
CA PRO A 599 20.85 15.29 13.33
C PRO A 599 21.36 16.55 14.03
N PRO A 600 21.04 16.78 15.32
CA PRO A 600 21.54 17.95 16.03
C PRO A 600 23.03 18.08 15.73
N ILE A 601 23.41 19.20 15.12
CA ILE A 601 24.75 19.49 14.61
C ILE A 601 25.71 19.70 15.81
N SER A 602 25.50 19.01 16.94
CA SER A 602 26.39 19.01 18.09
C SER A 602 27.76 18.40 17.77
N TYR A 603 27.88 17.59 16.70
CA TYR A 603 29.18 17.04 16.27
C TYR A 603 29.93 17.92 15.25
N PHE A 604 29.25 18.71 14.42
CA PHE A 604 29.91 19.59 13.43
C PHE A 604 30.04 21.05 13.89
N GLN A 605 29.26 21.49 14.88
CA GLN A 605 29.48 22.80 15.52
C GLN A 605 30.65 22.78 16.52
N SER A 606 31.06 21.62 17.05
CA SER A 606 32.17 21.56 18.01
C SER A 606 33.53 21.95 17.39
N SER A 607 33.72 21.76 16.09
CA SER A 607 34.94 22.18 15.38
C SER A 607 34.90 23.63 14.87
N ARG A 608 33.71 24.22 14.68
CA ARG A 608 33.55 25.59 14.15
C ARG A 608 33.34 26.65 15.24
N ILE A 609 32.72 26.29 16.37
CA ILE A 609 32.56 27.18 17.54
C ILE A 609 33.90 27.39 18.27
N MET A 610 34.91 26.52 18.06
CA MET A 610 36.24 26.69 18.67
C MET A 610 37.24 27.52 17.86
N ARG A 611 36.93 27.98 16.64
CA ARG A 611 37.96 28.61 15.79
C ARG A 611 37.68 30.01 15.25
N GLU A 612 36.45 30.49 15.18
CA GLU A 612 36.17 31.85 14.67
C GLU A 612 34.91 32.47 15.31
N GLU A 613 35.09 33.15 16.44
CA GLU A 613 34.28 34.35 16.71
C GLU A 613 35.22 35.56 16.70
N PRO A 614 35.15 36.44 15.68
CA PRO A 614 35.70 37.78 15.83
C PRO A 614 34.82 38.53 16.83
N ILE A 615 35.48 39.16 17.81
CA ILE A 615 34.95 39.95 18.94
C ILE A 615 33.94 41.06 18.51
N THR A 616 33.78 41.30 17.21
CA THR A 616 32.85 42.27 16.61
C THR A 616 31.37 41.93 16.77
N SER A 617 30.97 40.65 16.92
CA SER A 617 29.54 40.29 17.08
C SER A 617 28.99 40.52 18.49
N MET A 618 29.84 40.61 19.52
CA MET A 618 29.41 40.93 20.90
C MET A 618 29.16 42.44 21.12
N LEU A 619 29.69 43.31 20.24
CA LEU A 619 29.58 44.77 20.38
C LEU A 619 28.30 45.38 19.79
N CYS A 620 27.45 44.58 19.13
CA CYS A 620 26.18 45.04 18.54
C CYS A 620 24.95 44.53 19.31
N LYS A 621 24.97 44.60 20.65
CA LYS A 621 23.75 44.51 21.48
C LYS A 621 23.38 45.91 21.99
N PRO A 622 22.11 46.32 21.91
CA PRO A 622 21.69 47.71 22.17
C PRO A 622 21.76 48.16 23.65
N ASP A 623 22.16 47.29 24.59
CA ASP A 623 22.15 47.58 26.04
C ASP A 623 23.54 47.61 26.71
N PHE A 624 24.63 47.77 25.95
CA PHE A 624 25.99 47.81 26.54
C PHE A 624 26.45 49.26 26.82
N GLN A 625 26.29 49.73 28.06
CA GLN A 625 26.91 50.98 28.52
C GLN A 625 28.38 50.75 28.91
N ILE A 626 29.29 51.47 28.25
CA ILE A 626 30.73 51.47 28.55
C ILE A 626 30.97 52.33 29.81
N PRO A 627 31.60 51.81 30.87
CA PRO A 627 32.04 52.64 31.98
C PRO A 627 33.26 53.49 31.58
N LYS A 628 33.25 54.77 31.95
CA LYS A 628 34.36 55.71 31.72
C LYS A 628 35.68 55.17 32.31
N LEU A 629 36.69 54.93 31.46
CA LEU A 629 38.07 54.79 31.91
C LEU A 629 38.65 56.18 32.20
N SER A 630 39.08 56.42 33.44
CA SER A 630 39.92 57.54 33.82
C SER A 630 41.38 57.27 33.44
N LEU A 631 41.99 58.13 32.61
CA LEU A 631 43.44 58.11 32.38
C LEU A 631 44.17 58.54 33.66
N GLY A 632 44.99 57.65 34.22
CA GLY A 632 45.99 57.97 35.23
C GLY A 632 47.20 58.66 34.60
N ARG A 633 47.67 59.73 35.26
CA ARG A 633 48.79 60.61 34.91
C ARG A 633 50.13 59.84 34.87
N ILE A 634 50.99 60.15 33.89
CA ILE A 634 52.39 59.70 33.81
C ILE A 634 53.29 60.82 34.34
N ASP A 635 54.04 60.57 35.41
CA ASP A 635 55.12 61.45 35.88
C ASP A 635 56.46 61.04 35.23
N ARG A 636 57.26 62.02 34.78
CA ARG A 636 58.64 61.82 34.27
C ARG A 636 59.63 61.87 35.44
N PRO A 637 60.68 61.03 35.47
CA PRO A 637 61.91 61.34 36.21
C PRO A 637 62.93 62.06 35.30
N GLY A 638 63.71 62.95 35.93
CA GLY A 638 64.54 63.98 35.30
C GLY A 638 65.94 63.57 34.84
N ASP A 639 66.60 64.57 34.29
CA ASP A 639 67.97 64.62 33.74
C ASP A 639 69.05 64.34 34.79
N ASP A 640 70.12 63.64 34.37
CA ASP A 640 71.51 63.98 34.70
C ASP A 640 72.51 63.22 33.79
N ASP A 641 73.32 64.02 33.09
CA ASP A 641 74.68 63.90 32.53
C ASP A 641 75.34 62.55 32.15
N GLY A 642 75.99 62.57 30.97
CA GLY A 642 77.34 62.00 30.80
C GLY A 642 77.56 60.96 29.69
N ASP A 643 78.11 61.42 28.56
CA ASP A 643 79.02 60.79 27.60
C ASP A 643 79.02 59.28 27.25
N ASN A 644 79.26 59.09 25.94
CA ASN A 644 79.87 57.95 25.23
C ASN A 644 79.00 56.93 24.48
N ILE A 645 79.42 56.80 23.22
CA ILE A 645 79.06 55.90 22.14
C ILE A 645 79.18 54.43 22.56
N ASP A 646 78.15 53.60 22.32
CA ASP A 646 78.32 52.39 21.48
C ASP A 646 76.99 51.75 21.04
N GLN A 647 77.05 51.12 19.87
CA GLN A 647 75.95 50.41 19.22
C GLN A 647 75.56 49.13 19.98
N ARG A 648 74.25 48.90 20.21
CA ARG A 648 73.64 47.55 20.22
C ARG A 648 72.12 47.63 20.25
N GLY A 649 71.48 46.87 19.35
CA GLY A 649 70.03 46.79 19.25
C GLY A 649 69.36 46.17 20.47
N GLY A 650 68.18 46.69 20.81
CA GLY A 650 67.27 46.12 21.79
C GLY A 650 65.87 46.71 21.62
N SER A 651 64.92 45.90 21.18
CA SER A 651 63.49 46.26 21.15
C SER A 651 62.91 46.14 22.56
N VAL A 652 62.34 47.23 23.08
CA VAL A 652 61.59 47.28 24.34
C VAL A 652 60.27 46.54 24.16
N GLN A 653 60.05 45.44 24.88
CA GLN A 653 58.74 44.81 25.02
C GLN A 653 57.96 45.51 26.13
N VAL A 654 56.83 46.13 25.79
CA VAL A 654 55.81 46.55 26.75
C VAL A 654 54.88 45.36 26.99
N GLN A 655 54.89 44.83 28.21
CA GLN A 655 54.04 43.72 28.61
C GLN A 655 52.76 44.30 29.25
N VAL A 656 51.65 44.33 28.48
CA VAL A 656 50.32 44.66 29.03
C VAL A 656 49.71 43.39 29.61
N GLN A 657 49.64 43.29 30.92
CA GLN A 657 49.00 42.18 31.62
C GLN A 657 47.50 42.49 31.81
N VAL A 658 46.63 41.88 31.02
CA VAL A 658 45.17 41.97 31.22
C VAL A 658 44.78 40.98 32.32
N GLN A 659 44.51 41.47 33.52
CA GLN A 659 44.04 40.67 34.63
C GLN A 659 42.51 40.55 34.56
N MET A 660 42.02 39.38 34.17
CA MET A 660 40.58 39.09 34.09
C MET A 660 40.03 38.87 35.51
N GLN A 661 39.12 39.73 35.98
CA GLN A 661 38.52 39.63 37.32
C GLN A 661 37.77 38.30 37.53
N ASP A 662 37.95 37.69 38.71
CA ASP A 662 37.35 36.41 39.12
C ASP A 662 35.81 36.37 39.05
N SER A 663 35.15 37.53 39.03
CA SER A 663 33.69 37.67 38.88
C SER A 663 33.18 37.15 37.52
N VAL A 664 33.97 37.34 36.45
CA VAL A 664 33.63 36.88 35.09
C VAL A 664 33.80 35.36 34.98
N ARG A 665 34.85 34.83 35.63
CA ARG A 665 35.17 33.40 35.67
C ARG A 665 34.12 32.60 36.47
N GLN A 666 33.49 33.20 37.48
CA GLN A 666 32.36 32.61 38.20
C GLN A 666 31.03 32.66 37.42
N ARG A 667 30.76 33.74 36.65
CA ARG A 667 29.55 33.83 35.80
C ARG A 667 29.58 32.87 34.62
N LEU A 668 30.74 32.66 34.00
CA LEU A 668 30.93 31.65 32.96
C LEU A 668 30.72 30.23 33.51
N ARG A 669 31.19 29.94 34.73
CA ARG A 669 30.96 28.62 35.37
C ARG A 669 29.48 28.34 35.66
N ARG A 670 28.70 29.34 36.08
CA ARG A 670 27.24 29.19 36.25
C ARG A 670 26.52 28.98 34.92
N HIS A 671 26.89 29.74 33.90
CA HIS A 671 26.30 29.61 32.57
C HIS A 671 26.53 28.22 31.96
N TRP A 672 27.73 27.65 32.14
CA TRP A 672 28.04 26.30 31.67
C TRP A 672 27.41 25.17 32.49
N SER A 673 27.11 25.38 33.78
CA SER A 673 26.38 24.40 34.59
C SER A 673 24.88 24.31 34.25
N GLU A 674 24.29 25.37 33.70
CA GLU A 674 22.88 25.39 33.28
C GLU A 674 22.66 24.73 31.91
N VAL A 675 23.68 24.70 31.06
CA VAL A 675 23.56 24.24 29.66
C VAL A 675 23.82 22.72 29.50
N ALA A 676 24.47 22.05 30.47
CA ALA A 676 24.80 20.62 30.35
C ALA A 676 24.89 19.87 31.70
N PRO A 677 23.79 19.34 32.26
CA PRO A 677 23.80 18.69 33.58
C PRO A 677 24.44 17.29 33.62
N ASN A 678 24.58 16.58 32.49
CA ASN A 678 24.93 15.14 32.48
C ASN A 678 26.26 14.81 31.75
N GLY A 679 27.33 15.57 31.99
CA GLY A 679 28.59 15.40 31.25
C GLY A 679 29.87 15.68 32.04
N ILE A 680 29.98 15.22 33.29
CA ILE A 680 31.13 15.54 34.17
C ILE A 680 32.38 14.68 33.89
N GLY A 681 32.27 13.59 33.13
CA GLY A 681 33.39 12.65 32.92
C GLY A 681 34.51 13.13 31.97
N VAL A 682 34.17 13.84 30.88
CA VAL A 682 35.11 14.07 29.76
C VAL A 682 35.86 15.40 29.88
N ALA A 683 35.31 16.39 30.60
CA ALA A 683 35.92 17.71 30.73
C ALA A 683 37.13 17.74 31.70
N ARG A 684 37.25 16.76 32.60
CA ARG A 684 38.34 16.72 33.59
C ARG A 684 39.68 16.29 32.98
N GLU A 685 39.67 15.50 31.90
CA GLU A 685 40.87 15.06 31.19
C GLU A 685 41.41 16.14 30.23
N ALA A 686 40.54 16.93 29.61
CA ALA A 686 40.94 18.02 28.71
C ALA A 686 41.66 19.18 29.43
N LEU A 687 41.28 19.46 30.69
CA LEU A 687 41.90 20.51 31.51
C LEU A 687 43.30 20.12 32.05
N VAL A 688 43.59 18.82 32.17
CA VAL A 688 44.93 18.33 32.57
C VAL A 688 45.90 18.34 31.38
N ALA A 689 45.40 18.12 30.16
CA ALA A 689 46.22 18.18 28.94
C ALA A 689 46.64 19.61 28.55
N ALA A 690 45.81 20.62 28.79
CA ALA A 690 46.11 22.02 28.46
C ALA A 690 47.15 22.68 29.41
N GLY A 691 47.49 22.04 30.54
CA GLY A 691 48.43 22.57 31.53
C GLY A 691 49.90 22.21 31.31
N ARG A 692 50.23 21.36 30.31
CA ARG A 692 51.61 20.93 30.05
C ARG A 692 51.90 20.93 28.55
N GLY A 693 52.43 22.04 28.04
CA GLY A 693 53.17 22.05 26.78
C GLY A 693 52.70 23.09 25.77
N ALA A 694 53.31 24.28 25.82
CA ALA A 694 53.64 25.07 24.63
C ALA A 694 54.50 26.27 25.06
N SER A 695 55.78 25.99 25.28
CA SER A 695 56.85 26.98 25.22
C SER A 695 57.10 27.37 23.75
N THR A 696 57.08 28.67 23.47
CA THR A 696 57.89 29.38 22.46
C THR A 696 58.10 28.74 21.08
N GLN A 697 57.41 29.26 20.05
CA GLN A 697 58.00 29.55 18.74
C GLN A 697 57.22 30.70 18.07
N GLY A 698 57.95 31.71 17.61
CA GLY A 698 57.45 33.04 17.30
C GLY A 698 56.81 33.20 15.91
N LEU A 699 55.77 34.04 15.85
CA LEU A 699 55.22 34.60 14.61
C LEU A 699 55.86 35.98 14.35
N ARG A 700 56.62 36.08 13.25
CA ARG A 700 57.00 37.37 12.62
C ARG A 700 55.78 37.93 11.90
N ILE A 701 55.31 39.10 12.30
CA ILE A 701 54.39 39.91 11.49
C ILE A 701 55.23 41.03 10.86
N SER A 702 55.45 40.93 9.55
CA SER A 702 55.94 42.04 8.72
C SER A 702 54.80 43.02 8.53
N SER A 703 54.86 44.19 9.16
CA SER A 703 54.06 45.35 8.77
C SER A 703 54.87 46.20 7.82
N ARG A 704 54.38 46.40 6.59
CA ARG A 704 54.73 47.60 5.80
C ARG A 704 53.78 48.71 6.25
N CYS A 705 54.35 49.85 6.66
CA CYS A 705 53.64 51.12 6.76
C CYS A 705 53.16 51.60 5.39
#